data_AF-A0A8J8P9E8-F1
#
_entry.id   AF-A0A8J8P9E8-F1
#
_cell.length_a   1.000
_cell.length_b   1.000
_cell.length_c   1.000
_cell.angle_alpha   90.00
_cell.angle_beta   90.00
_cell.angle_gamma   90.00
#
_symmetry.space_group_name_H-M   'P 1'
#
loop_
_entity.id
_entity.type
_entity.pdbx_description
1 polymer ?
#
loop_
_entity_poly.entity_id
_entity_poly.type
_entity_poly.pdbx_seq_one_letter_code
_entity_poly.pdbx_strand_id
1 'polypeptide(L)'
;MREYLRVTPTSERLNSERLPQALESLHKLTSTDSTGLADKLNPLHSDTPIRFEFLALSEGADDPVEFYYGADDHLDTLKKRLRSIYPETFDIERTEVDVASRLVQPVEFDRETFVEHYESGELSYEFGPDEQYERGSDDNSQAGQGDAKSVADGGTVGDQSPDHFIEIGDTALELAPPDAIPEDEPLTTLAKPTVTSEGTILARPATESVSPLGVRWQGSATRKQDWMTSLSPFTADDEAELPAVDQPGGALASLVDHLMEATAPVAFQVVFQRRENWQSDADLRKEDVIDGRDTLAQEIIGSLFELDDQPESRDRNQLSDAVAKRVAAIEATNPKRSFTANIRAVGIPSGGDGRDDLDERMQSLVPVFDPLDGPYYQVEAERLRDSGFRAATKDRNARAALQRLLDREITTGRGKTRPEFVLSGRELAHFVLVPSSEQLTVEGARGTRAEQQSRNPLPRPHQDLMREFRDGMAIGYALDDTGEAEDVPTHIPPGLLPTHFGRFGTTGSGKSKALINDMLSLYDNTEGPTILIIPKNDDMAQNYMRAHARRFGMTDLEENVVHFPIPDVLPGFSFFDLEPSMESGRHREDAVQRKADHYEEILKLVMGTDRYERATVAPTLIKTLIKAMFDEEYGRENGLYRASTDYFAHRQLEHVVDQLWEAGPPNENIGDAPRSSDEEVTRTIRRQLQLDSNTFANVMGGVGNRLAYISQDTHLRQIFNNTENQFDFRDVLDEDTVILFDLGDLRDDAARIMTGVILTNLDAALKDRKQALSQHSDDYVVNLLVDEAASVVVSDIMNDLLEKGRGFRLSVGLSMQFPEQMEAEGGRKIYLNALNNIGSSLIGKINVDRELARAMAHEEMDPTDFANRIRSLPRGEWIASLPSPTFGETGPYPFSLEPLPIPPGHPESESPLTEREEEQFTETLSSMHEDISDEHGVPAATDASTTRTPTDGHEVLDIGSDDLDVAIATVVRSLQLREGCREENGWVAVEAVDDELRRLFDDVDAEPPSYDALADIR
;
A
#
# COMPACT_ATOMS: atom_id res chain seq x y z
N MET A 1 -38.23 -3.42 -9.83
CA MET A 1 -37.26 -2.30 -9.66
C MET A 1 -37.95 -0.96 -9.41
N ARG A 2 -37.40 -0.15 -8.50
CA ARG A 2 -37.85 1.22 -8.17
C ARG A 2 -36.63 2.13 -7.98
N GLU A 3 -36.79 3.42 -8.25
CA GLU A 3 -35.74 4.42 -7.99
C GLU A 3 -35.65 4.79 -6.50
N TYR A 4 -34.41 4.81 -5.99
CA TYR A 4 -34.05 5.22 -4.65
C TYR A 4 -32.90 6.23 -4.66
N LEU A 5 -32.78 6.99 -3.58
CA LEU A 5 -31.57 7.75 -3.25
C LEU A 5 -30.73 6.92 -2.28
N ARG A 6 -29.57 6.42 -2.73
CA ARG A 6 -28.62 5.72 -1.87
C ARG A 6 -27.76 6.75 -1.13
N VAL A 7 -27.61 6.58 0.18
CA VAL A 7 -26.81 7.46 1.04
C VAL A 7 -25.68 6.66 1.66
N THR A 8 -24.44 7.07 1.44
CA THR A 8 -23.24 6.43 2.01
C THR A 8 -22.68 7.31 3.13
N PRO A 9 -22.57 6.79 4.38
CA PRO A 9 -22.10 7.59 5.52
C PRO A 9 -20.59 7.89 5.49
N THR A 10 -20.19 9.02 6.09
CA THR A 10 -18.78 9.39 6.34
C THR A 10 -18.52 9.61 7.84
N SER A 11 -17.29 9.98 8.21
CA SER A 11 -16.89 10.29 9.59
C SER A 11 -17.47 11.61 10.11
N GLU A 12 -17.87 12.52 9.22
CA GLU A 12 -18.35 13.84 9.62
C GLU A 12 -19.68 13.77 10.39
N ARG A 13 -19.76 14.49 11.51
CA ARG A 13 -20.96 14.48 12.38
C ARG A 13 -22.11 15.27 11.77
N LEU A 14 -23.32 14.76 11.96
CA LEU A 14 -24.55 15.43 11.54
C LEU A 14 -24.81 16.70 12.36
N ASN A 15 -25.24 17.79 11.70
CA ASN A 15 -25.64 19.01 12.37
C ASN A 15 -27.05 18.86 12.99
N SER A 16 -27.09 18.56 14.28
CA SER A 16 -28.31 18.24 15.03
C SER A 16 -29.35 19.36 15.09
N GLU A 17 -28.95 20.63 14.97
CA GLU A 17 -29.85 21.78 15.05
C GLU A 17 -30.72 21.97 13.81
N ARG A 18 -30.25 21.53 12.63
CA ARG A 18 -30.95 21.72 11.34
C ARG A 18 -31.91 20.57 11.00
N LEU A 19 -31.75 19.41 11.64
CA LEU A 19 -32.51 18.18 11.36
C LEU A 19 -34.04 18.34 11.48
N PRO A 20 -34.58 18.94 12.56
CA PRO A 20 -36.03 19.00 12.76
C PRO A 20 -36.74 19.79 11.66
N GLN A 21 -36.16 20.93 11.27
CA GLN A 21 -36.75 21.83 10.28
C GLN A 21 -36.74 21.23 8.88
N ALA A 22 -35.70 20.45 8.55
CA ALA A 22 -35.57 19.80 7.26
C ALA A 22 -36.59 18.65 7.08
N LEU A 23 -36.76 17.79 8.09
CA LEU A 23 -37.76 16.73 8.06
C LEU A 23 -39.20 17.27 8.13
N GLU A 24 -39.45 18.29 8.96
CA GLU A 24 -40.77 18.97 8.97
C GLU A 24 -41.09 19.66 7.64
N SER A 25 -40.09 20.04 6.84
CA SER A 25 -40.32 20.61 5.52
C SER A 25 -40.95 19.62 4.54
N LEU A 26 -40.77 18.31 4.75
CA LEU A 26 -41.40 17.25 3.95
C LEU A 26 -42.93 17.26 4.12
N HIS A 27 -43.44 17.73 5.26
CA HIS A 27 -44.88 17.89 5.51
C HIS A 27 -45.54 18.87 4.51
N LYS A 28 -44.77 19.77 3.90
CA LYS A 28 -45.25 20.75 2.92
C LYS A 28 -45.41 20.19 1.50
N LEU A 29 -44.99 18.95 1.24
CA LEU A 29 -45.09 18.33 -0.08
C LEU A 29 -46.48 17.70 -0.27
N THR A 30 -47.13 18.02 -1.39
CA THR A 30 -48.43 17.48 -1.85
C THR A 30 -48.24 16.90 -3.24
N SER A 31 -48.90 15.78 -3.57
CA SER A 31 -48.88 15.21 -4.91
C SER A 31 -49.39 16.22 -5.94
N THR A 32 -48.72 16.31 -7.08
CA THR A 32 -49.15 17.15 -8.21
C THR A 32 -50.11 16.38 -9.10
N ASP A 33 -51.38 16.28 -8.69
CA ASP A 33 -52.47 16.00 -9.63
C ASP A 33 -53.75 16.76 -9.23
N SER A 34 -53.92 17.96 -9.80
CA SER A 34 -55.22 18.52 -10.23
C SER A 34 -55.06 19.97 -10.70
N THR A 35 -54.84 20.13 -12.02
CA THR A 35 -55.06 21.41 -12.70
C THR A 35 -56.55 21.57 -13.01
N GLY A 36 -57.35 21.94 -11.99
CA GLY A 36 -58.78 22.20 -12.19
C GLY A 36 -59.46 22.92 -11.02
N LEU A 37 -59.99 24.12 -11.26
CA LEU A 37 -60.78 24.90 -10.28
C LEU A 37 -62.10 24.22 -9.85
N ALA A 38 -62.55 23.19 -10.59
CA ALA A 38 -63.80 22.48 -10.34
C ALA A 38 -63.68 21.32 -9.33
N ASP A 39 -62.52 20.68 -9.21
CA ASP A 39 -62.33 19.52 -8.31
C ASP A 39 -62.15 19.91 -6.84
N LYS A 40 -61.79 21.18 -6.57
CA LYS A 40 -61.71 21.76 -5.22
C LYS A 40 -63.05 21.86 -4.47
N LEU A 41 -64.17 21.62 -5.15
CA LEU A 41 -65.53 21.69 -4.56
C LEU A 41 -66.15 20.30 -4.31
N ASN A 42 -65.42 19.21 -4.58
CA ASN A 42 -65.92 17.86 -4.36
C ASN A 42 -65.50 17.36 -2.96
N PRO A 43 -66.42 17.16 -2.00
CA PRO A 43 -66.11 16.72 -0.62
C PRO A 43 -65.64 15.26 -0.52
N LEU A 44 -65.40 14.60 -1.66
CA LEU A 44 -64.90 13.23 -1.79
C LEU A 44 -63.53 13.15 -2.49
N HIS A 45 -62.90 14.28 -2.84
CA HIS A 45 -61.51 14.30 -3.31
C HIS A 45 -60.55 14.29 -2.11
N SER A 46 -59.88 13.16 -1.89
CA SER A 46 -58.76 13.06 -0.97
C SER A 46 -57.45 13.34 -1.71
N ASP A 47 -56.74 14.42 -1.35
CA ASP A 47 -55.33 14.62 -1.72
C ASP A 47 -54.52 13.47 -1.10
N THR A 48 -54.24 12.42 -1.87
CA THR A 48 -53.47 11.27 -1.37
C THR A 48 -52.10 11.78 -0.90
N PRO A 49 -51.75 11.62 0.39
CA PRO A 49 -50.48 12.11 0.93
C PRO A 49 -49.30 11.36 0.29
N ILE A 50 -48.22 12.09 0.00
CA ILE A 50 -46.97 11.48 -0.50
C ILE A 50 -46.42 10.54 0.58
N ARG A 51 -46.12 9.31 0.15
CA ARG A 51 -45.46 8.31 0.98
C ARG A 51 -43.96 8.38 0.78
N PHE A 52 -43.25 8.36 1.89
CA PHE A 52 -41.79 8.26 1.95
C PHE A 52 -41.39 6.93 2.56
N GLU A 53 -40.21 6.46 2.17
CA GLU A 53 -39.61 5.23 2.63
C GLU A 53 -38.15 5.48 3.00
N PHE A 54 -37.74 4.97 4.15
CA PHE A 54 -36.35 4.74 4.49
C PHE A 54 -36.13 3.23 4.60
N LEU A 55 -35.09 2.73 3.96
CA LEU A 55 -34.75 1.31 3.89
C LEU A 55 -33.27 1.13 4.19
N ALA A 56 -32.94 0.32 5.18
CA ALA A 56 -31.59 -0.21 5.41
C ALA A 56 -31.60 -1.70 5.05
N LEU A 57 -30.74 -2.10 4.11
CA LEU A 57 -30.75 -3.42 3.52
C LEU A 57 -29.38 -4.09 3.69
N SER A 58 -29.37 -5.32 4.21
CA SER A 58 -28.23 -6.23 4.25
C SER A 58 -28.57 -7.46 3.41
N GLU A 59 -27.66 -7.90 2.55
CA GLU A 59 -27.83 -9.09 1.70
C GLU A 59 -27.31 -10.39 2.34
N GLY A 60 -26.69 -10.31 3.53
CA GLY A 60 -26.24 -11.48 4.29
C GLY A 60 -24.82 -11.33 4.79
N ALA A 61 -24.17 -12.47 5.04
CA ALA A 61 -22.79 -12.50 5.57
C ALA A 61 -21.82 -11.79 4.62
N ASP A 62 -20.96 -10.94 5.19
CA ASP A 62 -19.90 -10.17 4.51
C ASP A 62 -20.37 -9.08 3.52
N ASP A 63 -21.69 -8.87 3.37
CA ASP A 63 -22.25 -7.79 2.56
C ASP A 63 -22.51 -6.50 3.37
N PRO A 64 -22.22 -5.31 2.81
CA PRO A 64 -22.42 -4.05 3.50
C PRO A 64 -23.90 -3.65 3.60
N VAL A 65 -24.24 -2.86 4.62
CA VAL A 65 -25.60 -2.31 4.80
C VAL A 65 -25.71 -1.08 3.93
N GLU A 66 -26.63 -1.15 2.98
CA GLU A 66 -26.95 -0.04 2.08
C GLU A 66 -28.19 0.72 2.60
N PHE A 67 -28.11 2.06 2.61
CA PHE A 67 -29.20 2.93 3.06
C PHE A 67 -29.87 3.63 1.88
N TYR A 68 -31.19 3.56 1.83
CA TYR A 68 -32.00 4.08 0.73
C TYR A 68 -33.15 4.95 1.23
N TYR A 69 -33.38 6.04 0.49
CA TYR A 69 -34.57 6.89 0.64
C TYR A 69 -35.43 6.84 -0.62
N GLY A 70 -36.69 6.48 -0.47
CA GLY A 70 -37.69 6.43 -1.53
C GLY A 70 -38.84 7.41 -1.30
N ALA A 71 -39.50 7.81 -2.39
CA ALA A 71 -40.75 8.56 -2.36
C ALA A 71 -41.63 8.17 -3.54
N ASP A 72 -42.96 8.23 -3.37
CA ASP A 72 -43.91 7.99 -4.47
C ASP A 72 -43.85 9.07 -5.57
N ASP A 73 -43.44 10.30 -5.22
CA ASP A 73 -43.26 11.44 -6.12
C ASP A 73 -42.22 12.41 -5.50
N HIS A 74 -41.71 13.36 -6.29
CA HIS A 74 -40.79 14.42 -5.86
C HIS A 74 -39.44 13.95 -5.27
N LEU A 75 -38.87 12.85 -5.78
CA LEU A 75 -37.56 12.33 -5.36
C LEU A 75 -36.44 13.39 -5.43
N ASP A 76 -36.49 14.29 -6.43
CA ASP A 76 -35.55 15.42 -6.58
C ASP A 76 -35.61 16.40 -5.40
N THR A 77 -36.82 16.64 -4.90
CA THR A 77 -37.03 17.53 -3.76
C THR A 77 -36.56 16.85 -2.48
N LEU A 78 -36.79 15.54 -2.35
CA LEU A 78 -36.22 14.74 -1.26
C LEU A 78 -34.68 14.80 -1.29
N LYS A 79 -34.05 14.61 -2.45
CA LYS A 79 -32.58 14.72 -2.62
C LYS A 79 -32.05 16.09 -2.15
N LYS A 80 -32.71 17.18 -2.54
CA LYS A 80 -32.34 18.53 -2.10
C LYS A 80 -32.47 18.72 -0.58
N ARG A 81 -33.45 18.07 0.05
CA ARG A 81 -33.63 18.11 1.52
C ARG A 81 -32.58 17.25 2.23
N LEU A 82 -32.29 16.06 1.72
CA LEU A 82 -31.22 15.21 2.28
C LEU A 82 -29.85 15.90 2.20
N ARG A 83 -29.54 16.59 1.10
CA ARG A 83 -28.32 17.43 0.98
C ARG A 83 -28.25 18.62 1.95
N SER A 84 -29.38 19.04 2.54
CA SER A 84 -29.40 20.06 3.59
C SER A 84 -29.29 19.48 5.00
N ILE A 85 -29.47 18.16 5.13
CA ILE A 85 -29.44 17.38 6.37
C ILE A 85 -28.04 16.79 6.56
N TYR A 86 -27.50 16.16 5.51
CA TYR A 86 -26.18 15.55 5.50
C TYR A 86 -25.10 16.56 5.10
N PRO A 87 -23.89 16.46 5.69
CA PRO A 87 -22.71 17.17 5.21
C PRO A 87 -22.40 16.88 3.74
N GLU A 88 -21.65 17.76 3.08
CA GLU A 88 -21.25 17.56 1.67
C GLU A 88 -20.36 16.33 1.49
N THR A 89 -19.74 15.84 2.55
CA THR A 89 -18.92 14.62 2.53
C THR A 89 -19.75 13.35 2.33
N PHE A 90 -21.03 13.33 2.67
CA PHE A 90 -21.90 12.17 2.44
C PHE A 90 -22.26 12.06 0.96
N ASP A 91 -22.04 10.88 0.37
CA ASP A 91 -22.45 10.63 -1.01
C ASP A 91 -23.96 10.32 -1.09
N ILE A 92 -24.63 10.95 -2.06
CA ILE A 92 -26.07 10.79 -2.33
C ILE A 92 -26.29 10.65 -3.83
N GLU A 93 -26.43 9.40 -4.26
CA GLU A 93 -26.63 9.00 -5.65
C GLU A 93 -28.02 8.41 -5.89
N ARG A 94 -28.42 8.30 -7.16
CA ARG A 94 -29.68 7.66 -7.57
C ARG A 94 -29.37 6.26 -8.05
N THR A 95 -30.19 5.30 -7.64
CA THR A 95 -30.02 3.91 -8.02
C THR A 95 -31.38 3.20 -8.12
N GLU A 96 -31.45 2.18 -8.96
CA GLU A 96 -32.63 1.32 -9.09
C GLU A 96 -32.43 0.06 -8.27
N VAL A 97 -33.39 -0.23 -7.39
CA VAL A 97 -33.32 -1.37 -6.47
C VAL A 97 -34.54 -2.27 -6.64
N ASP A 98 -34.30 -3.57 -6.72
CA ASP A 98 -35.33 -4.60 -6.61
C ASP A 98 -35.29 -5.24 -5.22
N VAL A 99 -36.04 -4.65 -4.28
CA VAL A 99 -36.05 -5.08 -2.87
C VAL A 99 -36.50 -6.53 -2.71
N ALA A 100 -37.41 -7.01 -3.57
CA ALA A 100 -37.87 -8.40 -3.53
C ALA A 100 -36.75 -9.37 -3.92
N SER A 101 -36.03 -9.06 -5.00
CA SER A 101 -34.94 -9.92 -5.50
C SER A 101 -33.71 -9.92 -4.60
N ARG A 102 -33.46 -8.83 -3.86
CA ARG A 102 -32.38 -8.74 -2.88
C ARG A 102 -32.67 -9.44 -1.56
N LEU A 103 -33.94 -9.49 -1.14
CA LEU A 103 -34.36 -10.24 0.05
C LEU A 103 -34.54 -11.74 -0.23
N VAL A 104 -35.13 -12.09 -1.39
CA VAL A 104 -35.36 -13.48 -1.79
C VAL A 104 -34.23 -13.92 -2.71
N GLN A 105 -33.16 -14.46 -2.13
CA GLN A 105 -32.02 -14.97 -2.88
C GLN A 105 -32.35 -16.30 -3.60
N PRO A 106 -31.67 -16.62 -4.72
CA PRO A 106 -31.73 -17.95 -5.31
C PRO A 106 -31.25 -19.01 -4.31
N VAL A 107 -31.94 -20.15 -4.30
CA VAL A 107 -31.58 -21.32 -3.48
C VAL A 107 -31.39 -22.54 -4.37
N GLU A 108 -30.61 -23.49 -3.90
CA GLU A 108 -30.37 -24.74 -4.62
C GLU A 108 -31.52 -25.74 -4.44
N PHE A 109 -31.94 -26.31 -5.55
CA PHE A 109 -32.90 -27.41 -5.62
C PHE A 109 -32.26 -28.60 -6.33
N ASP A 110 -32.52 -29.82 -5.85
CA ASP A 110 -32.32 -30.98 -6.72
C ASP A 110 -33.35 -30.97 -7.86
N ARG A 111 -33.10 -31.74 -8.92
CA ARG A 111 -33.93 -31.70 -10.13
C ARG A 111 -35.39 -32.11 -9.86
N GLU A 112 -35.64 -33.11 -9.01
CA GLU A 112 -37.01 -33.55 -8.70
C GLU A 112 -37.75 -32.46 -7.91
N THR A 113 -37.10 -31.91 -6.89
CA THR A 113 -37.63 -30.86 -6.01
C THR A 113 -37.86 -29.57 -6.79
N PHE A 114 -36.99 -29.21 -7.74
CA PHE A 114 -37.20 -28.07 -8.64
C PHE A 114 -38.50 -28.22 -9.45
N VAL A 115 -38.76 -29.40 -10.03
CA VAL A 115 -39.98 -29.65 -10.80
C VAL A 115 -41.21 -29.54 -9.92
N GLU A 116 -41.18 -30.11 -8.71
CA GLU A 116 -42.28 -30.00 -7.75
C GLU A 116 -42.58 -28.53 -7.37
N HIS A 117 -41.54 -27.72 -7.10
CA HIS A 117 -41.71 -26.30 -6.79
C HIS A 117 -42.14 -25.46 -8.00
N TYR A 118 -41.72 -25.83 -9.21
CA TYR A 118 -42.17 -25.15 -10.42
C TYR A 118 -43.65 -25.46 -10.73
N GLU A 119 -44.06 -26.73 -10.69
CA GLU A 119 -45.46 -27.14 -10.94
C GLU A 119 -46.46 -26.59 -9.91
N SER A 120 -46.00 -26.39 -8.68
CA SER A 120 -46.79 -25.77 -7.61
C SER A 120 -46.83 -24.23 -7.67
N GLY A 121 -46.09 -23.60 -8.59
CA GLY A 121 -46.02 -22.15 -8.75
C GLY A 121 -45.25 -21.47 -7.61
N GLU A 122 -44.30 -22.17 -7.00
CA GLU A 122 -43.53 -21.72 -5.84
C GLU A 122 -42.18 -21.08 -6.21
N LEU A 123 -41.90 -20.90 -7.50
CA LEU A 123 -40.72 -20.22 -8.04
C LEU A 123 -41.08 -18.87 -8.66
N SER A 124 -40.15 -17.92 -8.62
CA SER A 124 -40.36 -16.55 -9.12
C SER A 124 -40.20 -16.41 -10.64
N TYR A 125 -39.55 -17.37 -11.30
CA TYR A 125 -39.30 -17.31 -12.75
C TYR A 125 -40.36 -18.09 -13.53
N GLU A 126 -40.94 -17.44 -14.55
CA GLU A 126 -41.86 -18.07 -15.50
C GLU A 126 -41.14 -18.25 -16.84
N PHE A 127 -41.07 -19.48 -17.35
CA PHE A 127 -40.42 -19.76 -18.63
C PHE A 127 -41.28 -19.28 -19.79
N GLY A 128 -40.70 -18.50 -20.69
CA GLY A 128 -41.37 -18.00 -21.88
C GLY A 128 -41.68 -19.12 -22.90
N PRO A 129 -42.56 -18.86 -23.89
CA PRO A 129 -42.91 -19.86 -24.92
C PRO A 129 -41.71 -20.27 -25.78
N ASP A 130 -40.69 -19.43 -25.89
CA ASP A 130 -39.44 -19.73 -26.62
C ASP A 130 -38.44 -20.56 -25.78
N GLU A 131 -38.75 -20.80 -24.50
CA GLU A 131 -37.93 -21.57 -23.55
C GLU A 131 -38.58 -22.93 -23.20
N GLN A 132 -39.71 -23.25 -23.84
CA GLN A 132 -40.50 -24.47 -23.63
C GLN A 132 -40.56 -25.28 -24.93
N TYR A 133 -40.17 -26.55 -24.86
CA TYR A 133 -40.10 -27.43 -26.02
C TYR A 133 -41.04 -28.62 -25.85
N GLU A 134 -41.99 -28.80 -26.78
CA GLU A 134 -42.87 -29.99 -26.79
C GLU A 134 -42.09 -31.23 -27.25
N ARG A 135 -42.32 -32.36 -26.57
CA ARG A 135 -41.71 -33.62 -26.96
C ARG A 135 -42.22 -34.07 -28.34
N GLY A 136 -41.34 -33.98 -29.35
CA GLY A 136 -41.55 -34.65 -30.64
C GLY A 136 -41.60 -36.17 -30.47
N SER A 137 -42.73 -36.78 -30.79
CA SER A 137 -42.87 -38.23 -30.85
C SER A 137 -42.16 -38.78 -32.09
N ASP A 138 -40.88 -39.16 -32.00
CA ASP A 138 -40.22 -39.86 -33.11
C ASP A 138 -39.85 -41.29 -32.73
N ASP A 139 -40.85 -42.15 -32.95
CA ASP A 139 -40.61 -43.48 -33.47
C ASP A 139 -40.18 -43.35 -34.95
N ASN A 140 -39.17 -44.13 -35.33
CA ASN A 140 -38.82 -44.54 -36.71
C ASN A 140 -37.70 -43.81 -37.50
N SER A 141 -36.53 -44.44 -37.42
CA SER A 141 -35.62 -44.87 -38.49
C SER A 141 -35.75 -44.38 -39.95
N GLN A 142 -34.56 -44.09 -40.52
CA GLN A 142 -34.07 -44.29 -41.91
C GLN A 142 -34.17 -43.18 -42.99
N ALA A 143 -32.94 -42.74 -43.39
CA ALA A 143 -32.40 -42.62 -44.75
C ALA A 143 -32.81 -41.46 -45.69
N GLY A 144 -31.80 -40.73 -46.19
CA GLY A 144 -31.87 -39.98 -47.45
C GLY A 144 -30.75 -38.95 -47.68
N GLN A 145 -29.81 -39.26 -48.58
CA GLN A 145 -28.81 -38.33 -49.12
C GLN A 145 -29.44 -37.25 -50.03
N GLY A 146 -28.83 -36.05 -50.11
CA GLY A 146 -28.80 -35.26 -51.36
C GLY A 146 -28.94 -33.73 -51.27
N ASP A 147 -27.81 -33.05 -51.33
CA ASP A 147 -27.47 -31.79 -52.05
C ASP A 147 -28.23 -30.44 -51.87
N ALA A 148 -27.46 -29.50 -51.31
CA ALA A 148 -27.11 -28.16 -51.81
C ALA A 148 -28.14 -27.00 -51.80
N LYS A 149 -27.90 -26.00 -50.92
CA LYS A 149 -27.41 -24.65 -51.32
C LYS A 149 -26.99 -23.77 -50.13
N SER A 150 -25.85 -23.13 -50.33
CA SER A 150 -25.16 -22.09 -49.54
C SER A 150 -26.01 -20.85 -49.24
N VAL A 151 -25.86 -20.27 -48.03
CA VAL A 151 -25.32 -18.91 -47.77
C VAL A 151 -24.75 -18.90 -46.35
N ALA A 152 -23.57 -18.31 -46.18
CA ALA A 152 -22.85 -18.16 -44.93
C ALA A 152 -23.54 -17.18 -43.96
N ASP A 153 -23.62 -17.55 -42.68
CA ASP A 153 -22.97 -16.77 -41.62
C ASP A 153 -22.65 -17.70 -40.44
N GLY A 154 -21.41 -17.60 -39.96
CA GLY A 154 -20.82 -18.58 -39.05
C GLY A 154 -21.21 -18.33 -37.60
N GLY A 155 -22.34 -18.87 -37.17
CA GLY A 155 -22.63 -19.12 -35.76
C GLY A 155 -22.28 -20.55 -35.40
N THR A 156 -21.34 -20.76 -34.48
CA THR A 156 -21.08 -22.04 -33.84
C THR A 156 -22.37 -22.56 -33.20
N VAL A 157 -23.04 -23.51 -33.85
CA VAL A 157 -24.05 -24.35 -33.19
C VAL A 157 -23.27 -25.28 -32.28
N GLY A 158 -23.14 -24.86 -31.02
CA GLY A 158 -22.65 -25.72 -29.96
C GLY A 158 -23.55 -26.95 -29.85
N ASP A 159 -22.91 -28.10 -29.71
CA ASP A 159 -23.53 -29.38 -29.34
C ASP A 159 -24.49 -29.12 -28.16
N GLN A 160 -25.80 -29.23 -28.37
CA GLN A 160 -26.79 -29.03 -27.31
C GLN A 160 -26.74 -30.25 -26.38
N SER A 161 -25.92 -30.15 -25.33
CA SER A 161 -25.84 -31.16 -24.29
C SER A 161 -27.21 -31.36 -23.62
N PRO A 162 -27.69 -32.61 -23.43
CA PRO A 162 -28.98 -32.92 -22.81
C PRO A 162 -29.08 -32.53 -21.32
N ASP A 163 -28.03 -31.98 -20.72
CA ASP A 163 -27.96 -31.66 -19.30
C ASP A 163 -28.60 -30.31 -18.91
N HIS A 164 -28.92 -29.44 -19.88
CA HIS A 164 -29.51 -28.11 -19.63
C HIS A 164 -31.05 -28.06 -19.78
N PHE A 165 -31.67 -29.20 -20.05
CA PHE A 165 -33.13 -29.31 -20.13
C PHE A 165 -33.68 -30.09 -18.94
N ILE A 166 -34.81 -29.62 -18.40
CA ILE A 166 -35.56 -30.36 -17.38
C ILE A 166 -36.95 -30.71 -17.91
N GLU A 167 -37.29 -32.00 -17.82
CA GLU A 167 -38.56 -32.52 -18.32
C GLU A 167 -39.66 -32.35 -17.26
N ILE A 168 -40.77 -31.73 -17.67
CA ILE A 168 -41.99 -31.58 -16.87
C ILE A 168 -43.17 -32.06 -17.71
N GLY A 169 -43.62 -33.29 -17.46
CA GLY A 169 -44.66 -33.94 -18.24
C GLY A 169 -44.25 -34.15 -19.71
N ASP A 170 -44.94 -33.50 -20.65
CA ASP A 170 -44.68 -33.56 -22.09
C ASP A 170 -43.86 -32.36 -22.62
N THR A 171 -43.40 -31.47 -21.72
CA THR A 171 -42.67 -30.23 -22.04
C THR A 171 -41.27 -30.24 -21.41
N ALA A 172 -40.25 -29.86 -22.18
CA ALA A 172 -38.90 -29.63 -21.67
C ALA A 172 -38.64 -28.12 -21.48
N LEU A 173 -38.14 -27.73 -20.30
CA LEU A 173 -37.76 -26.36 -19.98
C LEU A 173 -36.25 -26.16 -20.14
N GLU A 174 -35.85 -25.06 -20.77
CA GLU A 174 -34.44 -24.70 -20.97
C GLU A 174 -33.87 -23.91 -19.80
N LEU A 175 -32.97 -24.52 -19.03
CA LEU A 175 -32.24 -23.89 -17.94
C LEU A 175 -30.99 -23.18 -18.46
N ALA A 176 -30.51 -22.18 -17.73
CA ALA A 176 -29.23 -21.55 -18.06
C ALA A 176 -28.05 -22.49 -17.72
N PRO A 177 -26.95 -22.45 -18.50
CA PRO A 177 -25.77 -23.28 -18.25
C PRO A 177 -24.99 -22.81 -17.01
N PRO A 178 -24.11 -23.66 -16.43
CA PRO A 178 -23.29 -23.29 -15.27
C PRO A 178 -22.48 -22.01 -15.45
N ASP A 179 -21.99 -21.73 -16.66
CA ASP A 179 -21.24 -20.52 -17.00
C ASP A 179 -22.06 -19.22 -16.92
N ALA A 180 -23.38 -19.32 -16.76
CA ALA A 180 -24.27 -18.18 -16.53
C ALA A 180 -24.35 -17.78 -15.05
N ILE A 181 -23.75 -18.56 -14.14
CA ILE A 181 -23.59 -18.16 -12.73
C ILE A 181 -22.50 -17.07 -12.69
N PRO A 182 -22.79 -15.86 -12.20
CA PRO A 182 -21.82 -14.78 -12.19
C PRO A 182 -20.61 -15.13 -11.30
N GLU A 183 -19.39 -14.99 -11.84
CA GLU A 183 -18.15 -15.21 -11.06
C GLU A 183 -17.79 -13.98 -10.20
N ASP A 184 -18.10 -12.77 -10.69
CA ASP A 184 -17.72 -11.48 -10.06
C ASP A 184 -18.93 -10.62 -9.59
N GLU A 185 -20.17 -11.10 -9.76
CA GLU A 185 -21.40 -10.41 -9.33
C GLU A 185 -22.18 -11.23 -8.28
N PRO A 186 -22.95 -10.58 -7.38
CA PRO A 186 -23.73 -11.31 -6.38
C PRO A 186 -24.82 -12.16 -7.02
N LEU A 187 -25.11 -13.33 -6.43
CA LEU A 187 -26.16 -14.25 -6.89
C LEU A 187 -27.56 -13.60 -6.97
N THR A 188 -27.77 -12.44 -6.37
CA THR A 188 -28.99 -11.63 -6.49
C THR A 188 -29.25 -11.15 -7.93
N THR A 189 -28.24 -11.07 -8.80
CA THR A 189 -28.40 -10.72 -10.23
C THR A 189 -28.89 -11.89 -11.09
N LEU A 190 -28.83 -13.12 -10.57
CA LEU A 190 -29.29 -14.32 -11.28
C LEU A 190 -30.81 -14.28 -11.47
N ALA A 191 -31.25 -14.05 -12.71
CA ALA A 191 -32.67 -13.97 -13.05
C ALA A 191 -33.27 -15.32 -13.46
N LYS A 192 -32.56 -16.08 -14.30
CA LYS A 192 -33.03 -17.35 -14.88
C LYS A 192 -32.54 -18.54 -14.03
N PRO A 193 -33.38 -19.58 -13.80
CA PRO A 193 -32.95 -20.81 -13.16
C PRO A 193 -31.76 -21.43 -13.88
N THR A 194 -30.71 -21.75 -13.12
CA THR A 194 -29.38 -22.09 -13.67
C THR A 194 -28.89 -23.41 -13.09
N VAL A 195 -28.35 -24.28 -13.95
CA VAL A 195 -27.77 -25.56 -13.54
C VAL A 195 -26.40 -25.30 -12.93
N THR A 196 -26.11 -25.85 -11.76
CA THR A 196 -24.79 -25.77 -11.12
C THR A 196 -23.83 -26.81 -11.71
N SER A 197 -22.53 -26.66 -11.45
CA SER A 197 -21.51 -27.66 -11.82
C SER A 197 -21.71 -29.03 -11.14
N GLU A 198 -22.47 -29.07 -10.04
CA GLU A 198 -22.83 -30.30 -9.31
C GLU A 198 -24.15 -30.94 -9.80
N GLY A 199 -24.85 -30.30 -10.75
CA GLY A 199 -26.09 -30.81 -11.36
C GLY A 199 -27.38 -30.46 -10.61
N THR A 200 -27.30 -29.65 -9.55
CA THR A 200 -28.44 -28.99 -8.88
C THR A 200 -28.88 -27.75 -9.67
N ILE A 201 -30.02 -27.17 -9.31
CA ILE A 201 -30.61 -26.00 -9.98
C ILE A 201 -30.72 -24.86 -8.98
N LEU A 202 -30.03 -23.75 -9.25
CA LEU A 202 -30.21 -22.49 -8.52
C LEU A 202 -31.44 -21.78 -9.08
N ALA A 203 -32.44 -21.56 -8.24
CA ALA A 203 -33.66 -20.84 -8.61
C ALA A 203 -34.18 -19.98 -7.47
N ARG A 204 -34.82 -18.86 -7.82
CA ARG A 204 -35.42 -17.96 -6.82
C ARG A 204 -36.83 -18.44 -6.44
N PRO A 205 -37.10 -18.69 -5.15
CA PRO A 205 -38.46 -18.96 -4.68
C PRO A 205 -39.40 -17.78 -4.90
N ALA A 206 -40.70 -18.04 -5.03
CA ALA A 206 -41.72 -16.99 -5.02
C ALA A 206 -41.84 -16.35 -3.63
N THR A 207 -42.18 -15.06 -3.58
CA THR A 207 -42.41 -14.33 -2.31
C THR A 207 -43.52 -14.95 -1.45
N GLU A 208 -44.44 -15.69 -2.08
CA GLU A 208 -45.55 -16.40 -1.42
C GLU A 208 -45.17 -17.78 -0.88
N SER A 209 -44.04 -18.36 -1.31
CA SER A 209 -43.57 -19.68 -0.84
C SER A 209 -42.60 -19.56 0.33
N VAL A 210 -41.85 -18.46 0.45
CA VAL A 210 -40.92 -18.21 1.57
C VAL A 210 -41.62 -18.09 2.93
N SER A 211 -40.87 -18.37 4.00
CA SER A 211 -41.32 -18.24 5.40
C SER A 211 -40.46 -17.20 6.13
N PRO A 212 -40.79 -15.90 6.03
CA PRO A 212 -39.98 -14.83 6.58
C PRO A 212 -40.03 -14.79 8.12
N LEU A 213 -39.00 -14.18 8.71
CA LEU A 213 -38.90 -13.82 10.12
C LEU A 213 -38.80 -12.30 10.24
N GLY A 214 -39.22 -11.74 11.36
CA GLY A 214 -39.17 -10.29 11.51
C GLY A 214 -39.77 -9.75 12.79
N VAL A 215 -39.56 -8.45 12.96
CA VAL A 215 -40.01 -7.63 14.07
C VAL A 215 -40.80 -6.45 13.50
N ARG A 216 -41.92 -6.12 14.12
CA ARG A 216 -42.57 -4.81 13.93
C ARG A 216 -42.55 -4.05 15.24
N TRP A 217 -42.34 -2.74 15.16
CA TRP A 217 -42.48 -1.88 16.32
C TRP A 217 -43.83 -1.18 16.26
N GLN A 218 -44.49 -1.08 17.41
CA GLN A 218 -45.80 -0.48 17.59
C GLN A 218 -45.78 0.49 18.76
N GLY A 219 -46.56 1.56 18.66
CA GLY A 219 -46.68 2.54 19.74
C GLY A 219 -47.55 2.01 20.86
N SER A 220 -47.01 1.95 22.08
CA SER A 220 -47.71 1.47 23.27
C SER A 220 -47.93 2.61 24.27
N ALA A 221 -49.19 2.89 24.57
CA ALA A 221 -49.60 4.07 25.31
C ALA A 221 -50.25 3.70 26.65
N THR A 222 -49.91 4.42 27.73
CA THR A 222 -50.47 4.13 29.07
C THR A 222 -52.01 4.29 29.09
N ARG A 223 -52.51 5.34 28.43
CA ARG A 223 -53.94 5.59 28.16
C ARG A 223 -54.20 5.64 26.65
N LYS A 224 -55.46 5.46 26.26
CA LYS A 224 -55.87 5.36 24.84
C LYS A 224 -55.48 6.57 23.99
N GLN A 225 -55.33 7.75 24.58
CA GLN A 225 -54.95 8.97 23.89
C GLN A 225 -53.53 9.43 24.24
N ASP A 226 -52.71 8.61 24.92
CA ASP A 226 -51.31 8.96 25.21
C ASP A 226 -50.41 8.79 23.98
N TRP A 227 -50.90 8.27 22.86
CA TRP A 227 -50.17 8.37 21.58
C TRP A 227 -49.93 9.82 21.15
N MET A 228 -50.62 10.79 21.77
CA MET A 228 -50.43 12.24 21.57
C MET A 228 -49.28 12.82 22.41
N THR A 229 -48.63 12.03 23.27
CA THR A 229 -47.45 12.47 24.03
C THR A 229 -46.17 12.10 23.27
N SER A 230 -45.12 12.89 23.46
CA SER A 230 -43.84 12.65 22.80
C SER A 230 -43.16 11.36 23.27
N LEU A 231 -42.35 10.79 22.39
CA LEU A 231 -41.22 9.94 22.74
C LEU A 231 -40.13 10.77 23.44
N SER A 232 -39.03 10.15 23.85
CA SER A 232 -37.91 10.88 24.49
C SER A 232 -37.25 11.90 23.52
N PRO A 233 -36.98 13.15 23.94
CA PRO A 233 -36.53 14.22 23.06
C PRO A 233 -35.01 14.24 22.73
N PHE A 234 -34.64 14.90 21.61
CA PHE A 234 -33.28 15.01 21.02
C PHE A 234 -32.25 15.83 21.80
N THR A 235 -32.71 16.75 22.62
CA THR A 235 -31.88 17.69 23.38
C THR A 235 -32.61 17.96 24.68
N ALA A 236 -31.87 18.16 25.78
CA ALA A 236 -32.48 18.72 26.97
C ALA A 236 -33.00 20.12 26.61
N ASP A 237 -34.30 20.23 26.32
CA ASP A 237 -34.96 21.53 26.38
C ASP A 237 -34.95 21.92 27.85
N ASP A 238 -34.28 23.02 28.20
CA ASP A 238 -34.22 23.55 29.58
C ASP A 238 -35.62 23.80 30.19
N GLU A 239 -36.69 23.76 29.39
CA GLU A 239 -38.09 23.91 29.82
C GLU A 239 -38.87 22.59 30.03
N ALA A 240 -38.39 21.44 29.55
CA ALA A 240 -39.05 20.15 29.72
C ALA A 240 -38.11 19.14 30.38
N GLU A 241 -38.33 18.86 31.67
CA GLU A 241 -37.56 17.91 32.51
C GLU A 241 -37.69 16.43 32.03
N LEU A 242 -37.29 16.12 30.79
CA LEU A 242 -37.20 14.76 30.24
C LEU A 242 -35.73 14.43 29.94
N PRO A 243 -35.22 13.23 30.32
CA PRO A 243 -33.85 12.83 30.03
C PRO A 243 -33.65 12.74 28.50
N ALA A 244 -32.64 13.44 27.99
CA ALA A 244 -32.29 13.45 26.58
C ALA A 244 -31.47 12.20 26.20
N VAL A 245 -31.66 11.69 24.98
CA VAL A 245 -30.82 10.63 24.42
C VAL A 245 -29.48 11.25 23.97
N ASP A 246 -28.36 10.63 24.36
CA ASP A 246 -27.01 11.23 24.31
C ASP A 246 -26.48 11.61 22.91
N GLN A 247 -27.13 11.26 21.79
CA GLN A 247 -26.82 11.75 20.44
C GLN A 247 -27.84 11.30 19.36
N PRO A 248 -28.01 12.07 18.25
CA PRO A 248 -28.84 11.67 17.11
C PRO A 248 -28.31 10.41 16.43
N GLY A 249 -29.20 9.46 16.07
CA GLY A 249 -28.85 8.26 15.30
C GLY A 249 -28.35 7.06 16.11
N GLY A 250 -28.16 7.17 17.43
CA GLY A 250 -27.59 6.09 18.26
C GLY A 250 -28.39 4.77 18.25
N ALA A 251 -29.72 4.85 18.25
CA ALA A 251 -30.56 3.64 18.13
C ALA A 251 -30.44 2.99 16.74
N LEU A 252 -30.28 3.80 15.68
CA LEU A 252 -30.07 3.28 14.33
C LEU A 252 -28.65 2.74 14.15
N ALA A 253 -27.64 3.30 14.82
CA ALA A 253 -26.29 2.73 14.85
C ALA A 253 -26.29 1.31 15.44
N SER A 254 -26.96 1.11 16.57
CA SER A 254 -27.13 -0.23 17.15
C SER A 254 -27.90 -1.17 16.21
N LEU A 255 -28.91 -0.67 15.48
CA LEU A 255 -29.60 -1.46 14.46
C LEU A 255 -28.62 -1.91 13.36
N VAL A 256 -27.78 -1.01 12.86
CA VAL A 256 -26.82 -1.27 11.77
C VAL A 256 -25.82 -2.35 12.16
N ASP A 257 -25.32 -2.34 13.40
CA ASP A 257 -24.43 -3.39 13.91
C ASP A 257 -25.11 -4.78 13.83
N HIS A 258 -26.39 -4.88 14.20
CA HIS A 258 -27.11 -6.16 14.10
C HIS A 258 -27.39 -6.56 12.64
N LEU A 259 -27.63 -5.60 11.74
CA LEU A 259 -27.81 -5.90 10.31
C LEU A 259 -26.52 -6.36 9.64
N MET A 260 -25.36 -5.91 10.12
CA MET A 260 -24.03 -6.37 9.69
C MET A 260 -23.75 -7.82 10.07
N GLU A 261 -24.11 -8.21 11.27
CA GLU A 261 -23.89 -9.57 11.73
C GLU A 261 -25.00 -10.55 11.28
N ALA A 262 -25.89 -10.14 10.37
CA ALA A 262 -26.93 -11.00 9.83
C ALA A 262 -26.39 -11.83 8.67
N THR A 263 -26.41 -13.16 8.83
CA THR A 263 -25.95 -14.10 7.78
C THR A 263 -26.97 -14.25 6.64
N ALA A 264 -28.23 -13.92 6.90
CA ALA A 264 -29.31 -13.97 5.94
C ALA A 264 -29.76 -12.55 5.54
N PRO A 265 -30.37 -12.36 4.36
CA PRO A 265 -30.86 -11.05 3.92
C PRO A 265 -31.88 -10.45 4.90
N VAL A 266 -31.65 -9.19 5.30
CA VAL A 266 -32.54 -8.44 6.20
C VAL A 266 -32.77 -7.03 5.70
N ALA A 267 -34.04 -6.62 5.67
CA ALA A 267 -34.47 -5.25 5.42
C ALA A 267 -35.11 -4.64 6.66
N PHE A 268 -34.57 -3.50 7.12
CA PHE A 268 -35.26 -2.59 8.03
C PHE A 268 -35.91 -1.46 7.23
N GLN A 269 -37.20 -1.21 7.47
CA GLN A 269 -37.98 -0.25 6.71
C GLN A 269 -38.81 0.64 7.62
N VAL A 270 -38.78 1.94 7.32
CA VAL A 270 -39.67 2.96 7.88
C VAL A 270 -40.47 3.55 6.74
N VAL A 271 -41.79 3.37 6.77
CA VAL A 271 -42.69 3.99 5.80
C VAL A 271 -43.52 5.04 6.50
N PHE A 272 -43.50 6.26 5.98
CA PHE A 272 -44.18 7.38 6.62
C PHE A 272 -44.87 8.31 5.62
N GLN A 273 -45.94 8.95 6.08
CA GLN A 273 -46.70 9.94 5.31
C GLN A 273 -47.16 11.08 6.23
N ARG A 274 -47.43 12.24 5.65
CA ARG A 274 -47.95 13.38 6.42
C ARG A 274 -49.25 13.01 7.16
N ARG A 275 -49.38 13.47 8.40
CA ARG A 275 -50.62 13.38 9.18
C ARG A 275 -51.37 14.71 9.11
N GLU A 276 -52.70 14.64 9.10
CA GLU A 276 -53.56 15.81 9.23
C GLU A 276 -53.31 16.53 10.57
N ASN A 277 -53.49 17.84 10.57
CA ASN A 277 -53.30 18.68 11.75
C ASN A 277 -54.28 18.26 12.87
N TRP A 278 -53.73 17.85 14.00
CA TRP A 278 -54.50 17.38 15.16
C TRP A 278 -54.32 18.31 16.38
N GLN A 279 -53.90 19.56 16.17
CA GLN A 279 -53.73 20.57 17.24
C GLN A 279 -54.99 20.73 18.10
N SER A 280 -56.17 20.76 17.48
CA SER A 280 -57.43 20.86 18.20
C SER A 280 -57.68 19.66 19.12
N ASP A 281 -57.33 18.46 18.66
CA ASP A 281 -57.42 17.25 19.47
C ASP A 281 -56.40 17.27 20.62
N ALA A 282 -55.19 17.80 20.37
CA ALA A 282 -54.16 17.98 21.39
C ALA A 282 -54.57 18.99 22.47
N ASP A 283 -55.20 20.10 22.08
CA ASP A 283 -55.67 21.12 23.03
C ASP A 283 -56.85 20.60 23.87
N LEU A 284 -57.80 19.88 23.25
CA LEU A 284 -58.86 19.18 23.97
C LEU A 284 -58.30 18.13 24.93
N ARG A 285 -57.31 17.36 24.48
CA ARG A 285 -56.61 16.36 25.30
C ARG A 285 -55.97 16.99 26.53
N LYS A 286 -55.29 18.14 26.39
CA LYS A 286 -54.69 18.86 27.52
C LYS A 286 -55.75 19.30 28.52
N GLU A 287 -56.89 19.82 28.04
CA GLU A 287 -58.02 20.18 28.91
C GLU A 287 -58.56 18.96 29.66
N ASP A 288 -58.77 17.83 29.00
CA ASP A 288 -59.26 16.60 29.63
C ASP A 288 -58.27 16.00 30.65
N VAL A 289 -56.96 16.17 30.44
CA VAL A 289 -55.91 15.80 31.41
C VAL A 289 -55.94 16.72 32.64
N ILE A 290 -56.08 18.04 32.43
CA ILE A 290 -56.14 19.06 33.49
C ILE A 290 -57.39 18.88 34.34
N ASP A 291 -58.54 18.61 33.70
CA ASP A 291 -59.83 18.48 34.37
C ASP A 291 -60.09 17.07 34.93
N GLY A 292 -59.16 16.13 34.73
CA GLY A 292 -59.24 14.75 35.23
C GLY A 292 -60.29 13.88 34.51
N ARG A 293 -60.85 14.36 33.39
CA ARG A 293 -61.88 13.67 32.59
C ARG A 293 -61.35 12.44 31.84
N ASP A 294 -60.03 12.28 31.81
CA ASP A 294 -59.31 11.23 31.09
C ASP A 294 -59.15 9.89 31.86
N THR A 295 -59.47 9.85 33.16
CA THR A 295 -59.50 8.59 33.92
C THR A 295 -60.91 8.02 33.93
N LEU A 296 -61.08 6.80 33.41
CA LEU A 296 -62.33 6.01 33.31
C LEU A 296 -63.13 5.80 34.62
N ALA A 297 -62.78 6.47 35.73
CA ALA A 297 -63.48 6.42 37.01
C ALA A 297 -64.33 7.69 37.26
N GLN A 298 -65.11 8.13 36.26
CA GLN A 298 -66.20 9.09 36.49
C GLN A 298 -67.39 8.97 35.51
N GLU A 299 -67.33 8.08 34.51
CA GLU A 299 -68.43 7.89 33.55
C GLU A 299 -69.50 6.88 34.02
N ILE A 300 -69.26 6.13 35.11
CA ILE A 300 -70.16 5.06 35.60
C ILE A 300 -70.87 5.40 36.94
N ILE A 301 -70.44 6.44 37.68
CA ILE A 301 -71.11 6.87 38.93
C ILE A 301 -71.42 8.38 38.84
N GLY A 302 -72.29 8.75 37.90
CA GLY A 302 -72.74 10.14 37.74
C GLY A 302 -74.14 10.31 37.18
N SER A 303 -74.88 9.22 36.93
CA SER A 303 -76.24 9.28 36.38
C SER A 303 -77.35 9.16 37.43
N LEU A 304 -77.09 9.42 38.73
CA LEU A 304 -78.11 9.22 39.78
C LEU A 304 -78.07 10.18 41.00
N PHE A 305 -77.25 11.24 41.01
CA PHE A 305 -77.34 12.27 42.04
C PHE A 305 -77.25 13.66 41.43
N GLU A 306 -78.42 14.27 41.21
CA GLU A 306 -78.56 15.72 41.23
C GLU A 306 -78.42 16.19 42.68
N LEU A 307 -77.48 17.10 42.94
CA LEU A 307 -77.57 18.17 43.94
C LEU A 307 -76.53 19.23 43.59
N ASP A 308 -76.99 20.47 43.52
CA ASP A 308 -76.22 21.70 43.26
C ASP A 308 -74.85 21.71 43.92
N ASP A 309 -73.79 21.87 43.13
CA ASP A 309 -72.65 22.71 43.49
C ASP A 309 -71.96 23.22 42.22
N GLN A 310 -71.63 24.51 42.24
CA GLN A 310 -70.99 25.25 41.14
C GLN A 310 -69.62 24.64 40.79
N PRO A 311 -69.13 24.76 39.54
CA PRO A 311 -67.75 24.44 39.24
C PRO A 311 -66.87 25.50 39.91
N GLU A 312 -66.41 25.23 41.13
CA GLU A 312 -65.28 25.93 41.69
C GLU A 312 -64.10 25.74 40.73
N SER A 313 -63.65 26.86 40.18
CA SER A 313 -62.40 26.99 39.46
C SER A 313 -61.27 26.36 40.26
N ARG A 314 -60.86 25.14 39.90
CA ARG A 314 -59.57 24.60 40.35
C ARG A 314 -58.49 25.52 39.80
N ASP A 315 -57.77 26.17 40.69
CA ASP A 315 -56.61 26.98 40.36
C ASP A 315 -55.65 26.17 39.48
N ARG A 316 -55.35 26.67 38.27
CA ARG A 316 -54.34 26.10 37.35
C ARG A 316 -52.95 25.97 37.98
N ASN A 317 -52.72 26.60 39.14
CA ASN A 317 -51.45 26.63 39.87
C ASN A 317 -51.26 25.46 40.87
N GLN A 318 -52.16 24.48 40.94
CA GLN A 318 -51.99 23.26 41.75
C GLN A 318 -52.33 21.98 40.96
N LEU A 319 -51.76 21.84 39.76
CA LEU A 319 -51.76 20.55 39.06
C LEU A 319 -50.83 19.58 39.82
N SER A 320 -51.22 18.32 39.97
CA SER A 320 -50.28 17.31 40.49
C SER A 320 -49.12 17.13 39.51
N ASP A 321 -47.92 16.85 40.00
CA ASP A 321 -46.72 16.66 39.17
C ASP A 321 -46.95 15.68 38.01
N ALA A 322 -47.78 14.65 38.21
CA ALA A 322 -48.12 13.67 37.18
C ALA A 322 -49.01 14.23 36.05
N VAL A 323 -49.89 15.20 36.35
CA VAL A 323 -50.73 15.89 35.36
C VAL A 323 -49.89 16.90 34.57
N ALA A 324 -49.05 17.67 35.27
CA ALA A 324 -48.14 18.63 34.65
C ALA A 324 -47.16 17.95 33.67
N LYS A 325 -46.52 16.84 34.08
CA LYS A 325 -45.61 16.06 33.22
C LYS A 325 -46.28 15.51 31.96
N ARG A 326 -47.56 15.12 32.05
CA ARG A 326 -48.32 14.62 30.91
C ARG A 326 -48.72 15.73 29.94
N VAL A 327 -49.10 16.89 30.44
CA VAL A 327 -49.36 18.08 29.58
C VAL A 327 -48.07 18.50 28.88
N ALA A 328 -46.94 18.58 29.59
CA ALA A 328 -45.64 18.90 29.02
C ALA A 328 -45.24 17.90 27.91
N ALA A 329 -45.48 16.60 28.10
CA ALA A 329 -45.21 15.59 27.09
C ALA A 329 -46.11 15.73 25.84
N ILE A 330 -47.34 16.24 25.95
CA ILE A 330 -48.18 16.57 24.79
C ILE A 330 -47.65 17.81 24.08
N GLU A 331 -47.22 18.83 24.83
CA GLU A 331 -46.69 20.09 24.30
C GLU A 331 -45.32 19.94 23.61
N ALA A 332 -44.55 18.92 24.00
CA ALA A 332 -43.28 18.56 23.35
C ALA A 332 -43.46 18.01 21.92
N THR A 333 -44.68 17.63 21.52
CA THR A 333 -44.98 17.19 20.15
C THR A 333 -45.22 18.37 19.19
N ASN A 334 -45.25 18.12 17.88
CA ASN A 334 -45.67 19.12 16.89
C ASN A 334 -46.96 18.67 16.16
N PRO A 335 -48.16 18.97 16.71
CA PRO A 335 -49.44 18.51 16.15
C PRO A 335 -49.78 19.05 14.75
N LYS A 336 -49.12 20.14 14.34
CA LYS A 336 -49.33 20.78 13.03
C LYS A 336 -48.54 20.11 11.92
N ARG A 337 -47.42 19.47 12.24
CA ARG A 337 -46.47 18.86 11.30
C ARG A 337 -45.97 17.50 11.79
N SER A 338 -46.90 16.57 11.97
CA SER A 338 -46.58 15.18 12.33
C SER A 338 -46.70 14.24 11.13
N PHE A 339 -46.10 13.07 11.27
CA PHE A 339 -46.12 11.97 10.32
C PHE A 339 -46.79 10.75 10.95
N THR A 340 -47.47 9.96 10.12
CA THR A 340 -47.90 8.61 10.49
C THR A 340 -46.86 7.65 9.92
N ALA A 341 -46.21 6.86 10.78
CA ALA A 341 -45.11 5.98 10.40
C ALA A 341 -45.35 4.52 10.84
N ASN A 342 -44.95 3.55 10.02
CA ASN A 342 -44.80 2.16 10.43
C ASN A 342 -43.33 1.75 10.32
N ILE A 343 -42.86 0.99 11.30
CA ILE A 343 -41.45 0.60 11.45
C ILE A 343 -41.40 -0.92 11.55
N ARG A 344 -40.60 -1.56 10.71
CA ARG A 344 -40.52 -3.03 10.62
C ARG A 344 -39.16 -3.50 10.11
N ALA A 345 -38.74 -4.68 10.55
CA ALA A 345 -37.60 -5.41 10.01
C ALA A 345 -38.08 -6.81 9.57
N VAL A 346 -37.71 -7.23 8.36
CA VAL A 346 -38.05 -8.54 7.81
C VAL A 346 -36.79 -9.15 7.21
N GLY A 347 -36.52 -10.41 7.54
CA GLY A 347 -35.47 -11.20 6.93
C GLY A 347 -36.01 -12.51 6.36
N ILE A 348 -35.27 -13.05 5.41
CA ILE A 348 -35.61 -14.31 4.72
C ILE A 348 -34.48 -15.29 4.97
N PRO A 349 -34.73 -16.46 5.57
CA PRO A 349 -33.68 -17.39 5.93
C PRO A 349 -33.00 -17.99 4.68
N SER A 350 -31.68 -18.02 4.68
CA SER A 350 -30.86 -18.68 3.65
C SER A 350 -30.68 -20.16 4.02
N GLY A 351 -31.49 -21.05 3.43
CA GLY A 351 -31.37 -22.51 3.64
C GLY A 351 -31.90 -23.04 4.98
N GLY A 352 -31.64 -24.33 5.26
CA GLY A 352 -32.21 -25.07 6.40
C GLY A 352 -31.69 -24.65 7.77
N ASP A 353 -30.40 -24.37 7.90
CA ASP A 353 -29.74 -23.99 9.16
C ASP A 353 -29.84 -22.48 9.45
N GLY A 354 -29.97 -21.64 8.41
CA GLY A 354 -30.03 -20.17 8.55
C GLY A 354 -31.32 -19.62 9.19
N ARG A 355 -32.31 -20.47 9.46
CA ARG A 355 -33.57 -20.04 10.09
C ARG A 355 -33.41 -19.74 11.56
N ASP A 356 -32.67 -20.56 12.31
CA ASP A 356 -32.50 -20.38 13.75
C ASP A 356 -31.61 -19.16 14.04
N ASP A 357 -30.52 -18.99 13.27
CA ASP A 357 -29.63 -17.83 13.34
C ASP A 357 -30.38 -16.52 13.04
N LEU A 358 -31.23 -16.51 12.01
CA LEU A 358 -32.07 -15.35 11.70
C LEU A 358 -33.11 -15.08 12.79
N ASP A 359 -33.68 -16.11 13.41
CA ASP A 359 -34.65 -15.94 14.51
C ASP A 359 -34.00 -15.30 15.73
N GLU A 360 -32.79 -15.74 16.10
CA GLU A 360 -31.94 -15.15 17.15
C GLU A 360 -31.55 -13.71 16.80
N ARG A 361 -31.13 -13.44 15.55
CA ARG A 361 -30.78 -12.08 15.13
C ARG A 361 -31.96 -11.13 15.24
N MET A 362 -33.14 -11.55 14.79
CA MET A 362 -34.38 -10.79 14.96
C MET A 362 -34.71 -10.58 16.45
N GLN A 363 -34.23 -11.43 17.36
CA GLN A 363 -34.51 -11.32 18.80
C GLN A 363 -33.63 -10.24 19.41
N SER A 364 -32.40 -10.11 18.92
CA SER A 364 -31.49 -9.01 19.27
C SER A 364 -31.97 -7.65 18.76
N LEU A 365 -32.78 -7.61 17.70
CA LEU A 365 -33.40 -6.35 17.21
C LEU A 365 -34.49 -5.80 18.14
N VAL A 366 -35.15 -6.64 18.94
CA VAL A 366 -36.29 -6.26 19.79
C VAL A 366 -36.01 -5.01 20.66
N PRO A 367 -34.92 -4.94 21.45
CA PRO A 367 -34.66 -3.82 22.36
C PRO A 367 -34.03 -2.57 21.72
N VAL A 368 -33.73 -2.58 20.41
CA VAL A 368 -32.92 -1.53 19.75
C VAL A 368 -33.50 -0.12 19.92
N PHE A 369 -34.82 0.00 20.00
CA PHE A 369 -35.51 1.28 20.16
C PHE A 369 -36.05 1.55 21.57
N ASP A 370 -35.80 0.67 22.55
CA ASP A 370 -36.20 0.86 23.95
C ASP A 370 -35.68 2.19 24.55
N PRO A 371 -34.47 2.69 24.22
CA PRO A 371 -33.99 3.99 24.72
C PRO A 371 -34.84 5.19 24.28
N LEU A 372 -35.73 5.02 23.29
CA LEU A 372 -36.63 6.08 22.79
C LEU A 372 -37.94 6.18 23.59
N ASP A 373 -38.18 5.29 24.55
CA ASP A 373 -39.38 5.26 25.37
C ASP A 373 -39.63 6.60 26.05
N GLY A 374 -40.80 7.19 25.75
CA GLY A 374 -41.30 8.36 26.44
C GLY A 374 -42.01 7.98 27.75
N PRO A 375 -42.30 8.96 28.62
CA PRO A 375 -42.89 8.73 29.94
C PRO A 375 -44.30 8.12 29.90
N TYR A 376 -45.04 8.28 28.78
CA TYR A 376 -46.42 7.79 28.63
C TYR A 376 -46.69 7.08 27.30
N TYR A 377 -45.73 7.13 26.37
CA TYR A 377 -45.77 6.53 25.04
C TYR A 377 -44.43 5.83 24.77
N GLN A 378 -44.49 4.54 24.52
CA GLN A 378 -43.34 3.64 24.44
C GLN A 378 -43.29 2.93 23.08
N VAL A 379 -42.11 2.42 22.74
CA VAL A 379 -41.85 1.61 21.56
C VAL A 379 -41.94 0.14 21.96
N GLU A 380 -43.02 -0.55 21.58
CA GLU A 380 -43.19 -1.98 21.87
C GLU A 380 -42.88 -2.79 20.62
N ALA A 381 -41.92 -3.71 20.70
CA ALA A 381 -41.59 -4.63 19.61
C ALA A 381 -42.50 -5.88 19.66
N GLU A 382 -42.98 -6.32 18.52
CA GLU A 382 -43.75 -7.56 18.36
C GLU A 382 -43.13 -8.42 17.25
N ARG A 383 -42.81 -9.68 17.54
CA ARG A 383 -42.38 -10.62 16.50
C ARG A 383 -43.55 -10.96 15.60
N LEU A 384 -43.29 -11.04 14.30
CA LEU A 384 -44.31 -11.35 13.30
C LEU A 384 -45.00 -12.72 13.52
N ARG A 385 -44.38 -13.62 14.29
CA ARG A 385 -44.84 -14.99 14.58
C ARG A 385 -45.32 -15.20 16.02
N ASP A 386 -45.42 -14.16 16.84
CA ASP A 386 -45.91 -14.28 18.22
C ASP A 386 -47.43 -14.41 18.30
N SER A 387 -48.14 -13.80 17.35
CA SER A 387 -49.60 -13.84 17.29
C SER A 387 -50.12 -15.06 16.51
N GLY A 388 -50.86 -15.94 17.20
CA GLY A 388 -51.57 -17.09 16.61
C GLY A 388 -51.20 -18.45 17.21
N PHE A 389 -52.20 -19.30 17.47
CA PHE A 389 -52.02 -20.61 18.13
C PHE A 389 -51.56 -21.73 17.18
N ARG A 390 -51.61 -21.54 15.85
CA ARG A 390 -51.27 -22.56 14.84
C ARG A 390 -50.15 -22.07 13.93
N ALA A 391 -49.23 -22.96 13.56
CA ALA A 391 -48.10 -22.66 12.66
C ALA A 391 -48.56 -21.99 11.35
N ALA A 392 -49.59 -22.53 10.70
CA ALA A 392 -50.16 -21.96 9.46
C ALA A 392 -50.66 -20.51 9.60
N THR A 393 -51.08 -20.09 10.79
CA THR A 393 -51.48 -18.70 11.05
C THR A 393 -50.26 -17.79 11.21
N LYS A 394 -49.18 -18.30 11.83
CA LYS A 394 -47.91 -17.58 11.97
C LYS A 394 -47.24 -17.36 10.62
N ASP A 395 -47.22 -18.37 9.75
CA ASP A 395 -46.70 -18.24 8.38
C ASP A 395 -47.49 -17.22 7.56
N ARG A 396 -48.82 -17.25 7.64
CA ARG A 396 -49.66 -16.27 6.95
C ARG A 396 -49.40 -14.84 7.44
N ASN A 397 -49.24 -14.64 8.74
CA ASN A 397 -48.94 -13.33 9.32
C ASN A 397 -47.57 -12.81 8.89
N ALA A 398 -46.56 -13.69 8.83
CA ALA A 398 -45.22 -13.36 8.37
C ALA A 398 -45.19 -13.01 6.88
N ARG A 399 -45.85 -13.79 6.01
CA ARG A 399 -45.98 -13.47 4.57
C ARG A 399 -46.72 -12.17 4.33
N ALA A 400 -47.81 -11.92 5.06
CA ALA A 400 -48.53 -10.66 5.00
C ALA A 400 -47.67 -9.46 5.46
N ALA A 401 -46.67 -9.66 6.31
CA ALA A 401 -45.74 -8.61 6.70
C ALA A 401 -44.65 -8.35 5.65
N LEU A 402 -44.14 -9.40 4.99
CA LEU A 402 -43.25 -9.27 3.83
C LEU A 402 -43.96 -8.53 2.69
N GLN A 403 -45.20 -8.90 2.36
CA GLN A 403 -45.99 -8.22 1.33
C GLN A 403 -46.20 -6.73 1.68
N ARG A 404 -46.50 -6.42 2.94
CA ARG A 404 -46.59 -5.04 3.42
C ARG A 404 -45.29 -4.26 3.24
N LEU A 405 -44.14 -4.90 3.45
CA LEU A 405 -42.83 -4.29 3.24
C LEU A 405 -42.64 -3.93 1.76
N LEU A 406 -42.89 -4.89 0.85
CA LEU A 406 -42.75 -4.68 -0.60
C LEU A 406 -43.74 -3.64 -1.15
N ASP A 407 -44.98 -3.63 -0.66
CA ASP A 407 -46.03 -2.68 -1.06
C ASP A 407 -45.93 -1.31 -0.36
N ARG A 408 -45.01 -1.18 0.62
CA ARG A 408 -44.84 -0.01 1.49
C ARG A 408 -46.16 0.36 2.19
N GLU A 409 -46.93 -0.62 2.63
CA GLU A 409 -48.27 -0.37 3.20
C GLU A 409 -48.17 0.29 4.59
N ILE A 410 -48.97 1.34 4.81
CA ILE A 410 -49.16 1.97 6.13
C ILE A 410 -50.41 1.37 6.77
N THR A 411 -50.25 0.81 7.97
CA THR A 411 -51.32 0.19 8.76
C THR A 411 -51.62 1.03 9.99
N THR A 412 -52.90 1.31 10.23
CA THR A 412 -53.35 2.12 11.37
C THR A 412 -54.32 1.36 12.27
N GLY A 413 -54.27 1.59 13.58
CA GLY A 413 -55.11 0.93 14.57
C GLY A 413 -55.77 1.88 15.56
N ARG A 414 -56.50 1.30 16.52
CA ARG A 414 -57.17 2.01 17.63
C ARG A 414 -56.87 1.28 18.93
N GLY A 415 -56.78 2.02 20.03
CA GLY A 415 -56.56 1.44 21.35
C GLY A 415 -55.32 2.02 22.03
N LYS A 416 -54.81 1.29 23.02
CA LYS A 416 -53.58 1.66 23.74
C LYS A 416 -52.33 1.29 22.96
N THR A 417 -52.36 0.17 22.27
CA THR A 417 -51.28 -0.28 21.38
C THR A 417 -51.72 -0.07 19.94
N ARG A 418 -50.90 0.58 19.13
CA ARG A 418 -51.22 0.98 17.75
C ARG A 418 -50.07 0.61 16.81
N PRO A 419 -50.34 -0.02 15.65
CA PRO A 419 -49.29 -0.39 14.71
C PRO A 419 -48.57 0.83 14.12
N GLU A 420 -49.23 1.99 14.06
CA GLU A 420 -48.64 3.25 13.62
C GLU A 420 -48.06 4.08 14.77
N PHE A 421 -46.96 4.77 14.47
CA PHE A 421 -46.45 5.87 15.26
C PHE A 421 -46.95 7.20 14.73
N VAL A 422 -47.22 8.14 15.64
CA VAL A 422 -47.44 9.55 15.29
C VAL A 422 -46.23 10.34 15.75
N LEU A 423 -45.37 10.73 14.81
CA LEU A 423 -44.07 11.31 15.10
C LEU A 423 -43.97 12.74 14.55
N SER A 424 -43.44 13.66 15.35
CA SER A 424 -42.95 14.94 14.81
C SER A 424 -41.73 14.74 13.91
N GLY A 425 -41.34 15.76 13.14
CA GLY A 425 -40.11 15.70 12.35
C GLY A 425 -38.85 15.47 13.20
N ARG A 426 -38.87 15.89 14.48
CA ARG A 426 -37.85 15.51 15.46
C ARG A 426 -37.88 14.01 15.67
N GLU A 427 -38.94 13.47 16.25
CA GLU A 427 -39.03 12.06 16.65
C GLU A 427 -38.83 11.08 15.49
N LEU A 428 -39.27 11.45 14.28
CA LEU A 428 -39.05 10.65 13.07
C LEU A 428 -37.56 10.45 12.77
N ALA A 429 -36.72 11.44 13.07
CA ALA A 429 -35.29 11.42 12.77
C ALA A 429 -34.54 10.29 13.49
N HIS A 430 -35.06 9.77 14.62
CA HIS A 430 -34.47 8.62 15.31
C HIS A 430 -34.49 7.32 14.48
N PHE A 431 -35.41 7.25 13.50
CA PHE A 431 -35.65 6.04 12.72
C PHE A 431 -35.15 6.15 11.28
N VAL A 432 -34.88 7.37 10.79
CA VAL A 432 -34.63 7.61 9.36
C VAL A 432 -33.35 8.39 9.08
N LEU A 433 -32.48 8.64 10.06
CA LEU A 433 -31.19 9.31 9.83
C LEU A 433 -30.03 8.32 9.89
N VAL A 434 -29.28 8.23 8.80
CA VAL A 434 -28.08 7.40 8.70
C VAL A 434 -27.00 7.96 9.65
N PRO A 435 -26.47 7.15 10.59
CA PRO A 435 -25.41 7.59 11.50
C PRO A 435 -24.09 7.85 10.76
N SER A 436 -23.21 8.70 11.32
CA SER A 436 -21.84 8.85 10.81
C SER A 436 -20.98 7.64 11.21
N SER A 437 -19.87 7.39 10.52
CA SER A 437 -19.00 6.24 10.82
C SER A 437 -18.35 6.33 12.21
N GLU A 438 -18.18 7.52 12.77
CA GLU A 438 -17.76 7.72 14.18
C GLU A 438 -18.80 7.21 15.20
N GLN A 439 -20.07 7.13 14.80
CA GLN A 439 -21.17 6.68 15.66
C GLN A 439 -21.42 5.17 15.54
N LEU A 440 -20.78 4.52 14.57
CA LEU A 440 -20.84 3.08 14.37
C LEU A 440 -19.73 2.39 15.17
N THR A 441 -19.92 1.11 15.49
CA THR A 441 -18.80 0.29 15.97
C THR A 441 -17.73 0.16 14.86
N VAL A 442 -16.52 -0.28 15.20
CA VAL A 442 -15.46 -0.52 14.20
C VAL A 442 -15.92 -1.50 13.12
N GLU A 443 -16.76 -2.48 13.49
CA GLU A 443 -17.37 -3.44 12.58
C GLU A 443 -18.48 -2.79 11.74
N GLY A 444 -19.35 -1.98 12.34
CA GLY A 444 -20.36 -1.19 11.62
C GLY A 444 -19.77 -0.17 10.63
N ALA A 445 -18.65 0.47 10.97
CA ALA A 445 -17.94 1.40 10.08
C ALA A 445 -17.33 0.69 8.86
N ARG A 446 -16.74 -0.50 9.06
CA ARG A 446 -16.26 -1.37 7.96
C ARG A 446 -17.41 -1.84 7.07
N GLY A 447 -18.56 -2.09 7.67
CA GLY A 447 -19.76 -2.61 7.05
C GLY A 447 -20.63 -1.65 6.24
N THR A 448 -20.35 -0.34 6.25
CA THR A 448 -21.24 0.69 5.65
C THR A 448 -20.66 1.38 4.40
N ARG A 449 -19.61 0.81 3.78
CA ARG A 449 -18.87 1.43 2.66
C ARG A 449 -18.31 2.84 2.94
N ALA A 450 -18.20 3.25 4.20
CA ALA A 450 -17.63 4.53 4.62
C ALA A 450 -16.15 4.71 4.24
N GLU A 451 -15.49 3.65 3.75
CA GLU A 451 -14.10 3.64 3.25
C GLU A 451 -13.86 4.46 1.95
N GLN A 452 -14.86 5.09 1.34
CA GLN A 452 -14.61 5.91 0.14
C GLN A 452 -13.64 7.09 0.39
N GLN A 453 -13.55 7.62 1.61
CA GLN A 453 -12.56 8.66 1.91
C GLN A 453 -11.11 8.17 1.86
N SER A 454 -10.81 6.92 2.24
CA SER A 454 -9.45 6.35 2.15
C SER A 454 -9.01 6.09 0.70
N ARG A 455 -9.93 6.22 -0.28
CA ARG A 455 -9.64 6.20 -1.71
C ARG A 455 -9.55 7.59 -2.35
N ASN A 456 -10.16 8.63 -1.78
CA ASN A 456 -10.07 9.99 -2.32
C ASN A 456 -8.66 10.58 -2.11
N PRO A 457 -7.95 11.06 -3.14
CA PRO A 457 -6.59 11.58 -2.99
C PRO A 457 -6.44 12.62 -1.88
N LEU A 458 -5.25 12.67 -1.27
CA LEU A 458 -4.92 13.72 -0.31
C LEU A 458 -4.93 15.07 -1.01
N PRO A 459 -5.41 16.13 -0.33
CA PRO A 459 -5.61 17.42 -0.94
C PRO A 459 -4.30 18.00 -1.47
N ARG A 460 -4.37 18.59 -2.65
CA ARG A 460 -3.25 19.30 -3.25
C ARG A 460 -2.81 20.46 -2.35
N PRO A 461 -1.50 20.70 -2.16
CA PRO A 461 -1.02 21.89 -1.47
C PRO A 461 -1.47 23.17 -2.17
N HIS A 462 -1.52 24.27 -1.42
CA HIS A 462 -1.90 25.58 -1.97
C HIS A 462 -1.01 25.96 -3.15
N GLN A 463 -1.59 26.59 -4.18
CA GLN A 463 -0.88 26.89 -5.44
C GLN A 463 0.40 27.71 -5.26
N ASP A 464 0.47 28.56 -4.23
CA ASP A 464 1.67 29.37 -3.97
C ASP A 464 2.86 28.49 -3.52
N LEU A 465 2.62 27.43 -2.73
CA LEU A 465 3.65 26.44 -2.38
C LEU A 465 4.00 25.57 -3.59
N MET A 466 2.99 25.15 -4.36
CA MET A 466 3.19 24.31 -5.55
C MET A 466 4.06 24.98 -6.62
N ARG A 467 4.11 26.32 -6.67
CA ARG A 467 5.02 27.06 -7.58
C ARG A 467 6.49 26.83 -7.27
N GLU A 468 6.84 26.50 -6.03
CA GLU A 468 8.22 26.23 -5.64
C GLU A 468 8.67 24.82 -6.04
N PHE A 469 7.74 23.92 -6.39
CA PHE A 469 7.99 22.52 -6.78
C PHE A 469 7.84 22.31 -8.29
N ARG A 470 8.43 23.20 -9.10
CA ARG A 470 8.30 23.20 -10.58
C ARG A 470 9.61 22.97 -11.33
N ASP A 471 10.72 22.88 -10.62
CA ASP A 471 12.06 22.73 -11.18
C ASP A 471 12.84 21.62 -10.45
N GLY A 472 13.80 20.98 -11.10
CA GLY A 472 14.59 19.85 -10.59
C GLY A 472 14.04 18.47 -10.95
N MET A 473 14.00 17.54 -10.00
CA MET A 473 13.61 16.13 -10.26
C MET A 473 12.10 15.97 -10.31
N ALA A 474 11.54 15.50 -11.43
CA ALA A 474 10.10 15.31 -11.59
C ALA A 474 9.61 14.05 -10.84
N ILE A 475 8.57 14.18 -10.02
CA ILE A 475 8.10 13.09 -9.13
C ILE A 475 6.67 12.59 -9.40
N GLY A 476 5.88 13.31 -10.22
CA GLY A 476 4.49 12.96 -10.54
C GLY A 476 3.58 14.17 -10.70
N TYR A 477 2.30 13.95 -10.98
CA TYR A 477 1.30 15.01 -11.11
C TYR A 477 0.46 15.10 -9.84
N ALA A 478 0.36 16.27 -9.23
CA ALA A 478 -0.39 16.42 -7.99
C ALA A 478 -1.89 16.21 -8.23
N LEU A 479 -2.52 15.35 -7.45
CA LEU A 479 -3.96 15.09 -7.51
C LEU A 479 -4.71 16.14 -6.68
N ASP A 480 -5.91 16.51 -7.14
CA ASP A 480 -6.85 17.27 -6.30
C ASP A 480 -7.81 16.34 -5.54
N ASP A 481 -8.72 16.92 -4.75
CA ASP A 481 -9.69 16.20 -3.91
C ASP A 481 -10.65 15.30 -4.72
N THR A 482 -10.73 15.49 -6.04
CA THR A 482 -11.56 14.70 -6.97
C THR A 482 -10.76 13.61 -7.70
N GLY A 483 -9.43 13.63 -7.54
CA GLY A 483 -8.50 12.75 -8.24
C GLY A 483 -8.16 13.18 -9.66
N GLU A 484 -8.42 14.43 -10.02
CA GLU A 484 -7.90 15.00 -11.26
C GLU A 484 -6.44 15.46 -11.05
N ALA A 485 -5.56 15.02 -11.94
CA ALA A 485 -4.16 15.39 -11.94
C ALA A 485 -3.92 16.80 -12.49
N GLU A 486 -2.89 17.46 -11.99
CA GLU A 486 -2.43 18.73 -12.57
C GLU A 486 -1.77 18.51 -13.94
N ASP A 487 -1.93 19.44 -14.87
CA ASP A 487 -1.29 19.38 -16.19
C ASP A 487 0.25 19.49 -16.14
N VAL A 488 0.80 19.99 -15.04
CA VAL A 488 2.23 20.26 -14.86
C VAL A 488 2.79 19.35 -13.76
N PRO A 489 3.91 18.66 -14.00
CA PRO A 489 4.48 17.78 -12.99
C PRO A 489 5.01 18.57 -11.78
N THR A 490 4.95 17.90 -10.64
CA THR A 490 5.60 18.32 -9.39
C THR A 490 7.05 17.87 -9.42
N HIS A 491 7.96 18.70 -8.92
CA HIS A 491 9.39 18.45 -8.89
C HIS A 491 9.97 18.64 -7.50
N ILE A 492 11.09 17.98 -7.20
CA ILE A 492 11.96 18.30 -6.07
C ILE A 492 13.06 19.25 -6.56
N PRO A 493 13.10 20.51 -6.08
CA PRO A 493 14.11 21.49 -6.45
C PRO A 493 15.55 21.02 -6.17
N PRO A 494 16.55 21.46 -6.97
CA PRO A 494 17.95 21.12 -6.75
C PRO A 494 18.44 21.44 -5.33
N GLY A 495 18.01 22.57 -4.76
CA GLY A 495 18.34 22.96 -3.39
C GLY A 495 17.78 22.03 -2.30
N LEU A 496 16.77 21.20 -2.61
CA LEU A 496 16.19 20.22 -1.71
C LEU A 496 16.71 18.79 -1.94
N LEU A 497 17.28 18.47 -3.10
CA LEU A 497 17.84 17.15 -3.38
C LEU A 497 18.94 16.71 -2.38
N PRO A 498 19.86 17.58 -1.90
CA PRO A 498 20.82 17.22 -0.85
C PRO A 498 20.22 16.95 0.53
N THR A 499 18.89 17.04 0.69
CA THR A 499 18.17 16.53 1.86
C THR A 499 17.77 15.06 1.70
N HIS A 500 18.17 14.41 0.60
CA HIS A 500 17.91 13.01 0.28
C HIS A 500 16.42 12.70 0.05
N PHE A 501 16.15 11.64 -0.69
CA PHE A 501 14.78 11.19 -0.95
C PHE A 501 14.65 9.67 -0.86
N GLY A 502 13.47 9.21 -0.42
CA GLY A 502 13.13 7.80 -0.32
C GLY A 502 11.90 7.48 -1.15
N ARG A 503 11.97 6.42 -1.96
CA ARG A 503 10.84 5.87 -2.72
C ARG A 503 10.49 4.48 -2.21
N PHE A 504 9.34 4.37 -1.57
CA PHE A 504 8.91 3.17 -0.83
C PHE A 504 7.66 2.57 -1.47
N GLY A 505 7.72 1.32 -1.93
CA GLY A 505 6.61 0.70 -2.66
C GLY A 505 6.76 -0.80 -2.79
N THR A 506 5.64 -1.53 -2.68
CA THR A 506 5.59 -2.99 -2.93
C THR A 506 6.08 -3.36 -4.33
N THR A 507 6.48 -4.62 -4.54
CA THR A 507 6.80 -5.13 -5.89
C THR A 507 5.61 -4.91 -6.84
N GLY A 508 5.90 -4.39 -8.04
CA GLY A 508 4.87 -4.06 -9.04
C GLY A 508 4.13 -2.75 -8.77
N SER A 509 4.55 -1.94 -7.80
CA SER A 509 4.02 -0.58 -7.57
C SER A 509 4.54 0.47 -8.57
N GLY A 510 5.46 0.09 -9.47
CA GLY A 510 6.03 0.99 -10.47
C GLY A 510 7.33 1.68 -10.06
N LYS A 511 7.99 1.27 -8.97
CA LYS A 511 9.29 1.83 -8.50
C LYS A 511 10.33 1.95 -9.61
N SER A 512 10.62 0.87 -10.34
CA SER A 512 11.63 0.84 -11.41
C SER A 512 11.35 1.88 -12.49
N LYS A 513 10.09 1.97 -12.95
CA LYS A 513 9.65 2.95 -13.95
C LYS A 513 9.75 4.39 -13.42
N ALA A 514 9.38 4.59 -12.16
CA ALA A 514 9.51 5.88 -11.51
C ALA A 514 10.99 6.28 -11.34
N LEU A 515 11.88 5.36 -10.99
CA LEU A 515 13.31 5.61 -10.85
C LEU A 515 13.98 5.99 -12.18
N ILE A 516 13.58 5.36 -13.29
CA ILE A 516 14.01 5.76 -14.64
C ILE A 516 13.57 7.21 -14.94
N ASN A 517 12.32 7.56 -14.63
CA ASN A 517 11.83 8.93 -14.78
C ASN A 517 12.57 9.93 -13.88
N ASP A 518 12.85 9.55 -12.63
CA ASP A 518 13.63 10.34 -11.67
C ASP A 518 15.00 10.68 -12.31
N MET A 519 15.73 9.67 -12.80
CA MET A 519 17.04 9.87 -13.46
C MET A 519 16.98 10.69 -14.73
N LEU A 520 16.01 10.44 -15.62
CA LEU A 520 15.87 11.23 -16.85
C LEU A 520 15.57 12.70 -16.54
N SER A 521 14.84 12.97 -15.45
CA SER A 521 14.56 14.34 -15.03
C SER A 521 15.73 15.00 -14.31
N LEU A 522 16.51 14.24 -13.52
CA LEU A 522 17.74 14.74 -12.91
C LEU A 522 18.75 15.15 -13.98
N TYR A 523 18.96 14.31 -14.99
CA TYR A 523 19.85 14.61 -16.10
C TYR A 523 19.42 15.85 -16.89
N ASP A 524 18.11 16.05 -17.09
CA ASP A 524 17.59 17.20 -17.87
C ASP A 524 17.59 18.52 -17.08
N ASN A 525 17.47 18.46 -15.74
CA ASN A 525 17.14 19.62 -14.91
C ASN A 525 18.14 19.92 -13.78
N THR A 526 19.24 19.17 -13.64
CA THR A 526 20.28 19.42 -12.63
C THR A 526 21.67 19.39 -13.26
N GLU A 527 22.62 20.13 -12.68
CA GLU A 527 24.04 20.03 -13.05
C GLU A 527 24.72 18.96 -12.16
N GLY A 528 25.71 18.26 -12.70
CA GLY A 528 26.47 17.23 -12.02
C GLY A 528 26.02 15.80 -12.34
N PRO A 529 26.76 14.79 -11.86
CA PRO A 529 26.57 13.42 -12.31
C PRO A 529 25.38 12.75 -11.64
N THR A 530 24.79 11.81 -12.37
CA THR A 530 23.73 10.92 -11.87
C THR A 530 24.21 9.47 -11.85
N ILE A 531 24.36 8.90 -10.67
CA ILE A 531 24.91 7.57 -10.43
C ILE A 531 23.78 6.65 -10.00
N LEU A 532 23.61 5.51 -10.67
CA LEU A 532 22.64 4.46 -10.29
C LEU A 532 23.38 3.14 -9.99
N ILE A 533 23.07 2.55 -8.83
CA ILE A 533 23.49 1.20 -8.46
C ILE A 533 22.29 0.26 -8.55
N ILE A 534 22.40 -0.76 -9.40
CA ILE A 534 21.34 -1.72 -9.70
C ILE A 534 21.78 -3.11 -9.21
N PRO A 535 21.34 -3.55 -8.01
CA PRO A 535 21.76 -4.83 -7.45
C PRO A 535 21.04 -6.05 -8.04
N LYS A 536 20.03 -5.85 -8.91
CA LYS A 536 19.17 -6.91 -9.45
C LYS A 536 19.24 -6.94 -10.97
N ASN A 537 19.15 -8.13 -11.54
CA ASN A 537 19.02 -8.28 -12.99
C ASN A 537 17.54 -8.07 -13.40
N ASP A 538 17.20 -6.87 -13.86
CA ASP A 538 15.84 -6.53 -14.30
C ASP A 538 15.77 -5.63 -15.57
N ASP A 539 16.77 -5.72 -16.45
CA ASP A 539 16.91 -4.89 -17.67
C ASP A 539 16.85 -3.36 -17.41
N MET A 540 16.87 -2.90 -16.15
CA MET A 540 16.64 -1.49 -15.79
C MET A 540 17.68 -0.56 -16.41
N ALA A 541 18.95 -0.94 -16.43
CA ALA A 541 20.02 -0.16 -17.07
C ALA A 541 19.71 0.08 -18.55
N GLN A 542 19.39 -0.99 -19.29
CA GLN A 542 19.08 -0.88 -20.71
C GLN A 542 17.76 -0.13 -20.95
N ASN A 543 16.77 -0.32 -20.10
CA ASN A 543 15.50 0.40 -20.17
C ASN A 543 15.70 1.91 -19.96
N TYR A 544 16.59 2.31 -19.04
CA TYR A 544 17.02 3.70 -18.92
C TYR A 544 17.73 4.18 -20.18
N MET A 545 18.74 3.45 -20.68
CA MET A 545 19.50 3.87 -21.86
C MET A 545 18.63 4.00 -23.13
N ARG A 546 17.64 3.12 -23.33
CA ARG A 546 16.66 3.25 -24.42
C ARG A 546 15.83 4.53 -24.28
N ALA A 547 15.36 4.82 -23.07
CA ALA A 547 14.59 6.03 -22.79
C ALA A 547 15.45 7.31 -22.92
N HIS A 548 16.71 7.24 -22.50
CA HIS A 548 17.71 8.29 -22.65
C HIS A 548 17.98 8.59 -24.13
N ALA A 549 18.30 7.57 -24.92
CA ALA A 549 18.48 7.68 -26.36
C ALA A 549 17.26 8.26 -27.07
N ARG A 550 16.05 7.92 -26.61
CA ARG A 550 14.81 8.47 -27.17
C ARG A 550 14.61 9.94 -26.83
N ARG A 551 14.98 10.36 -25.61
CA ARG A 551 14.76 11.73 -25.11
C ARG A 551 15.85 12.70 -25.54
N PHE A 552 17.11 12.31 -25.44
CA PHE A 552 18.28 13.17 -25.65
C PHE A 552 19.05 12.83 -26.95
N GLY A 553 18.90 11.60 -27.45
CA GLY A 553 19.51 11.14 -28.70
C GLY A 553 20.57 10.06 -28.49
N MET A 554 20.87 9.28 -29.54
CA MET A 554 21.88 8.22 -29.48
C MET A 554 23.31 8.74 -29.26
N THR A 555 23.64 9.90 -29.85
CA THR A 555 24.96 10.54 -29.64
C THR A 555 25.15 10.99 -28.20
N ASP A 556 24.08 11.53 -27.60
CA ASP A 556 24.11 11.95 -26.20
C ASP A 556 24.20 10.75 -25.25
N LEU A 557 23.52 9.64 -25.59
CA LEU A 557 23.70 8.35 -24.90
C LEU A 557 25.17 7.89 -24.93
N GLU A 558 25.81 7.91 -26.11
CA GLU A 558 27.19 7.45 -26.30
C GLU A 558 28.21 8.35 -25.58
N GLU A 559 28.00 9.67 -25.57
CA GLU A 559 28.94 10.64 -24.98
C GLU A 559 28.78 10.79 -23.45
N ASN A 560 27.54 10.72 -22.92
CA ASN A 560 27.25 11.13 -21.55
C ASN A 560 26.76 9.99 -20.63
N VAL A 561 26.67 8.75 -21.12
CA VAL A 561 26.26 7.59 -20.29
C VAL A 561 27.36 6.55 -20.21
N VAL A 562 27.88 6.37 -18.99
CA VAL A 562 28.84 5.34 -18.63
C VAL A 562 28.10 4.15 -18.04
N HIS A 563 28.19 2.98 -18.68
CA HIS A 563 27.51 1.77 -18.22
C HIS A 563 28.51 0.63 -17.96
N PHE A 564 28.56 0.17 -16.71
CA PHE A 564 29.32 -1.00 -16.27
C PHE A 564 28.39 -2.22 -16.13
N PRO A 565 28.28 -3.09 -17.14
CA PRO A 565 27.60 -4.38 -17.02
C PRO A 565 28.47 -5.36 -16.22
N ILE A 566 28.33 -5.40 -14.90
CA ILE A 566 29.17 -6.24 -14.03
C ILE A 566 28.54 -7.64 -13.95
N PRO A 567 29.27 -8.72 -14.29
CA PRO A 567 30.73 -8.83 -14.29
C PRO A 567 31.46 -8.70 -15.64
N ASP A 568 30.75 -8.48 -16.75
CA ASP A 568 31.35 -8.46 -18.09
C ASP A 568 32.38 -7.33 -18.25
N VAL A 569 32.07 -6.14 -17.75
CA VAL A 569 33.02 -5.03 -17.62
C VAL A 569 33.11 -4.61 -16.16
N LEU A 570 34.27 -4.82 -15.56
CA LEU A 570 34.56 -4.42 -14.17
C LEU A 570 35.10 -2.99 -14.16
N PRO A 571 34.63 -2.09 -13.28
CA PRO A 571 35.18 -0.75 -13.18
C PRO A 571 36.64 -0.81 -12.72
N GLY A 572 37.51 -0.07 -13.42
CA GLY A 572 38.96 0.00 -13.25
C GLY A 572 39.42 0.72 -11.97
N PHE A 573 38.79 0.43 -10.84
CA PHE A 573 39.18 0.96 -9.54
C PHE A 573 40.53 0.38 -9.10
N SER A 574 41.40 1.21 -8.52
CA SER A 574 42.49 0.72 -7.68
C SER A 574 42.18 0.93 -6.19
N PHE A 575 41.71 -0.13 -5.53
CA PHE A 575 41.21 0.00 -4.15
C PHE A 575 42.33 0.36 -3.16
N PHE A 576 43.44 -0.37 -3.17
CA PHE A 576 44.57 -0.15 -2.26
C PHE A 576 45.61 0.79 -2.90
N ASP A 577 45.18 1.97 -3.30
CA ASP A 577 46.02 3.02 -3.87
C ASP A 577 45.84 4.35 -3.13
N LEU A 578 46.95 4.90 -2.63
CA LEU A 578 47.01 6.17 -1.89
C LEU A 578 47.23 7.37 -2.81
N GLU A 579 47.76 7.18 -4.02
CA GLU A 579 48.16 8.25 -4.94
C GLU A 579 47.02 9.25 -5.15
N PRO A 580 45.78 8.82 -5.49
CA PRO A 580 44.60 9.67 -5.55
C PRO A 580 44.42 10.65 -4.38
N SER A 581 44.50 10.13 -3.15
CA SER A 581 44.27 10.93 -1.94
C SER A 581 45.44 11.88 -1.67
N MET A 582 46.66 11.50 -2.03
CA MET A 582 47.83 12.34 -1.82
C MET A 582 47.89 13.50 -2.83
N GLU A 583 47.48 13.25 -4.07
CA GLU A 583 47.36 14.28 -5.12
C GLU A 583 46.34 15.37 -4.74
N SER A 584 45.26 14.99 -4.04
CA SER A 584 44.28 15.94 -3.49
C SER A 584 44.78 16.69 -2.23
N GLY A 585 46.03 16.46 -1.82
CA GLY A 585 46.70 17.18 -0.73
C GLY A 585 46.49 16.56 0.65
N ARG A 586 45.95 15.34 0.76
CA ARG A 586 45.79 14.63 2.03
C ARG A 586 47.15 14.15 2.56
N HIS A 587 47.31 14.16 3.88
CA HIS A 587 48.47 13.53 4.51
C HIS A 587 48.44 12.01 4.32
N ARG A 588 49.60 11.42 4.01
CA ARG A 588 49.76 9.98 3.78
C ARG A 588 49.20 9.14 4.93
N GLU A 589 49.51 9.51 6.18
CA GLU A 589 49.03 8.78 7.38
C GLU A 589 47.50 8.69 7.41
N ASP A 590 46.80 9.79 7.08
CA ASP A 590 45.34 9.83 7.01
C ASP A 590 44.80 9.00 5.84
N ALA A 591 45.49 9.01 4.68
CA ALA A 591 45.12 8.21 3.52
C ALA A 591 45.23 6.70 3.82
N VAL A 592 46.31 6.28 4.49
CA VAL A 592 46.53 4.89 4.94
C VAL A 592 45.43 4.45 5.90
N GLN A 593 45.17 5.27 6.93
CA GLN A 593 44.13 4.97 7.91
C GLN A 593 42.77 4.81 7.23
N ARG A 594 42.44 5.71 6.29
CA ARG A 594 41.18 5.68 5.55
C ARG A 594 41.03 4.42 4.69
N LYS A 595 42.07 3.98 3.98
CA LYS A 595 42.01 2.72 3.21
C LYS A 595 41.79 1.50 4.10
N ALA A 596 42.42 1.47 5.28
CA ALA A 596 42.20 0.41 6.26
C ALA A 596 40.76 0.43 6.82
N ASP A 597 40.19 1.61 7.03
CA ASP A 597 38.81 1.78 7.50
C ASP A 597 37.78 1.40 6.41
N HIS A 598 37.94 1.88 5.18
CA HIS A 598 37.07 1.51 4.05
C HIS A 598 37.09 -0.01 3.79
N TYR A 599 38.26 -0.65 3.88
CA TYR A 599 38.35 -2.11 3.71
C TYR A 599 37.56 -2.85 4.79
N GLU A 600 37.62 -2.37 6.04
CA GLU A 600 36.80 -2.91 7.12
C GLU A 600 35.30 -2.68 6.88
N GLU A 601 34.90 -1.49 6.43
CA GLU A 601 33.50 -1.18 6.14
C GLU A 601 32.90 -2.11 5.08
N ILE A 602 33.65 -2.39 4.01
CA ILE A 602 33.26 -3.34 2.96
C ILE A 602 33.06 -4.74 3.55
N LEU A 603 33.98 -5.20 4.40
CA LEU A 603 33.85 -6.51 5.06
C LEU A 603 32.66 -6.55 6.03
N LYS A 604 32.37 -5.45 6.74
CA LYS A 604 31.19 -5.34 7.60
C LYS A 604 29.89 -5.40 6.81
N LEU A 605 29.84 -4.81 5.62
CA LEU A 605 28.65 -4.80 4.77
C LEU A 605 28.21 -6.21 4.36
N VAL A 606 29.17 -7.09 4.02
CA VAL A 606 28.86 -8.48 3.64
C VAL A 606 28.70 -9.41 4.85
N MET A 607 29.49 -9.24 5.90
CA MET A 607 29.46 -10.15 7.06
C MET A 607 28.37 -9.78 8.09
N GLY A 608 27.94 -8.53 8.13
CA GLY A 608 27.19 -7.91 9.20
C GLY A 608 28.09 -7.47 10.37
N THR A 609 27.85 -6.27 10.91
CA THR A 609 28.67 -5.64 11.98
C THR A 609 28.87 -6.56 13.19
N ASP A 610 27.78 -7.14 13.71
CA ASP A 610 27.85 -8.05 14.87
C ASP A 610 28.69 -9.31 14.63
N ARG A 611 28.69 -9.84 13.40
CA ARG A 611 29.49 -11.02 13.05
C ARG A 611 30.95 -10.64 12.86
N TYR A 612 31.19 -9.50 12.25
CA TYR A 612 32.53 -8.99 12.01
C TYR A 612 33.24 -8.65 13.33
N GLU A 613 32.55 -8.03 14.29
CA GLU A 613 33.16 -7.61 15.56
C GLU A 613 33.33 -8.75 16.59
N ARG A 614 32.63 -9.88 16.41
CA ARG A 614 32.71 -11.05 17.30
C ARG A 614 34.13 -11.62 17.48
N ALA A 615 34.98 -11.53 16.46
CA ALA A 615 36.39 -11.93 16.56
C ALA A 615 37.26 -10.72 16.92
N THR A 616 37.26 -10.32 18.19
CA THR A 616 37.78 -9.02 18.68
C THR A 616 39.20 -8.64 18.26
N VAL A 617 40.07 -9.58 17.88
CA VAL A 617 41.47 -9.31 17.51
C VAL A 617 41.69 -9.23 15.99
N ALA A 618 40.92 -9.98 15.20
CA ALA A 618 41.14 -10.10 13.76
C ALA A 618 40.95 -8.77 12.99
N PRO A 619 39.92 -7.94 13.27
CA PRO A 619 39.76 -6.61 12.67
C PRO A 619 40.98 -5.71 12.89
N THR A 620 41.46 -5.61 14.13
CA THR A 620 42.64 -4.82 14.47
C THR A 620 43.88 -5.31 13.73
N LEU A 621 44.04 -6.63 13.61
CA LEU A 621 45.17 -7.22 12.90
C LEU A 621 45.12 -6.93 11.39
N ILE A 622 43.95 -7.03 10.75
CA ILE A 622 43.78 -6.68 9.33
C ILE A 622 44.21 -5.23 9.09
N LYS A 623 43.71 -4.27 9.88
CA LYS A 623 44.11 -2.86 9.75
C LYS A 623 45.61 -2.65 9.98
N THR A 624 46.19 -3.36 10.95
CA THR A 624 47.62 -3.30 11.24
C THR A 624 48.46 -3.82 10.08
N LEU A 625 48.04 -4.91 9.42
CA LEU A 625 48.73 -5.45 8.25
C LEU A 625 48.61 -4.51 7.05
N ILE A 626 47.45 -3.90 6.81
CA ILE A 626 47.29 -2.87 5.77
C ILE A 626 48.24 -1.69 6.03
N LYS A 627 48.38 -1.23 7.28
CA LYS A 627 49.36 -0.19 7.64
C LYS A 627 50.80 -0.63 7.38
N ALA A 628 51.16 -1.86 7.72
CA ALA A 628 52.48 -2.42 7.42
C ALA A 628 52.74 -2.48 5.91
N MET A 629 51.72 -2.78 5.10
CA MET A 629 51.83 -2.71 3.65
C MET A 629 52.12 -1.28 3.17
N PHE A 630 51.49 -0.25 3.72
CA PHE A 630 51.75 1.13 3.27
C PHE A 630 52.98 1.81 3.91
N ASP A 631 53.75 1.09 4.73
CA ASP A 631 54.93 1.61 5.42
C ASP A 631 55.98 2.13 4.42
N GLU A 632 56.51 3.33 4.67
CA GLU A 632 57.46 3.98 3.75
C GLU A 632 58.83 3.29 3.69
N GLU A 633 59.28 2.68 4.80
CA GLU A 633 60.60 2.07 4.90
C GLU A 633 60.56 0.58 4.50
N TYR A 634 59.57 -0.14 5.01
CA TYR A 634 59.46 -1.60 4.88
C TYR A 634 58.35 -2.05 3.94
N GLY A 635 57.45 -1.17 3.49
CA GLY A 635 56.27 -1.53 2.70
C GLY A 635 56.63 -2.34 1.46
N ARG A 636 57.65 -1.95 0.68
CA ARG A 636 58.07 -2.73 -0.50
C ARG A 636 58.60 -4.12 -0.15
N GLU A 637 59.14 -4.33 1.05
CA GLU A 637 59.64 -5.62 1.53
C GLU A 637 58.51 -6.48 2.13
N ASN A 638 57.41 -5.85 2.58
CA ASN A 638 56.20 -6.51 3.03
C ASN A 638 55.32 -6.88 1.83
N GLY A 639 55.32 -8.16 1.44
CA GLY A 639 54.56 -8.67 0.30
C GLY A 639 55.42 -9.07 -0.90
N LEU A 640 54.88 -9.94 -1.76
CA LEU A 640 55.56 -10.42 -2.96
C LEU A 640 55.51 -9.40 -4.11
N TYR A 641 56.68 -9.07 -4.66
CA TYR A 641 56.84 -8.29 -5.91
C TYR A 641 56.15 -6.92 -5.92
N ARG A 642 56.46 -6.09 -4.93
CA ARG A 642 55.87 -4.75 -4.82
C ARG A 642 56.62 -3.70 -5.60
N ALA A 643 55.91 -3.05 -6.53
CA ALA A 643 56.43 -1.94 -7.31
C ALA A 643 56.45 -0.61 -6.53
N SER A 644 55.51 -0.42 -5.60
CA SER A 644 55.36 0.83 -4.86
C SER A 644 55.03 0.60 -3.38
N THR A 645 55.33 1.59 -2.55
CA THR A 645 54.83 1.72 -1.17
C THR A 645 53.42 2.28 -1.12
N ASP A 646 52.94 2.85 -2.23
CA ASP A 646 51.77 3.73 -2.26
C ASP A 646 50.52 3.00 -2.77
N TYR A 647 50.74 1.87 -3.45
CA TYR A 647 49.70 0.93 -3.80
C TYR A 647 50.14 -0.53 -3.58
N PHE A 648 49.17 -1.43 -3.50
CA PHE A 648 49.39 -2.87 -3.52
C PHE A 648 48.15 -3.64 -4.01
N ALA A 649 48.34 -4.88 -4.44
CA ALA A 649 47.26 -5.78 -4.84
C ALA A 649 46.79 -6.62 -3.63
N HIS A 650 45.49 -6.92 -3.53
CA HIS A 650 44.93 -7.70 -2.40
C HIS A 650 45.62 -9.05 -2.15
N ARG A 651 46.06 -9.75 -3.20
CA ARG A 651 46.88 -10.98 -3.11
C ARG A 651 48.18 -10.78 -2.30
N GLN A 652 48.73 -9.57 -2.29
CA GLN A 652 49.93 -9.25 -1.51
C GLN A 652 49.59 -9.06 -0.03
N LEU A 653 48.38 -8.59 0.29
CA LEU A 653 47.87 -8.60 1.67
C LEU A 653 47.66 -10.03 2.15
N GLU A 654 47.07 -10.91 1.32
CA GLU A 654 46.94 -12.35 1.64
C GLU A 654 48.31 -12.99 1.91
N HIS A 655 49.29 -12.71 1.06
CA HIS A 655 50.65 -13.21 1.27
C HIS A 655 51.25 -12.74 2.60
N VAL A 656 51.02 -11.49 2.99
CA VAL A 656 51.49 -10.97 4.28
C VAL A 656 50.78 -11.61 5.47
N VAL A 657 49.52 -12.04 5.32
CA VAL A 657 48.84 -12.88 6.31
C VAL A 657 49.51 -14.25 6.41
N ASP A 658 49.83 -14.88 5.28
CA ASP A 658 50.51 -16.19 5.24
C ASP A 658 51.92 -16.10 5.84
N GLN A 659 52.68 -15.06 5.48
CA GLN A 659 53.99 -14.76 6.05
C GLN A 659 53.92 -14.63 7.58
N LEU A 660 52.92 -13.90 8.10
CA LEU A 660 52.73 -13.80 9.54
C LEU A 660 52.34 -15.15 10.16
N TRP A 661 51.52 -15.95 9.47
CA TRP A 661 51.12 -17.28 9.92
C TRP A 661 52.34 -18.20 10.09
N GLU A 662 53.22 -18.22 9.10
CA GLU A 662 54.44 -19.04 9.08
C GLU A 662 55.46 -18.60 10.14
N ALA A 663 55.58 -17.29 10.37
CA ALA A 663 56.43 -16.73 11.42
C ALA A 663 55.92 -17.00 12.86
N GLY A 664 54.69 -17.50 13.00
CA GLY A 664 54.00 -17.70 14.27
C GLY A 664 54.32 -19.01 15.01
N PRO A 665 53.76 -19.18 16.22
CA PRO A 665 53.92 -20.41 17.01
C PRO A 665 53.43 -21.67 16.27
N PRO A 666 54.09 -22.83 16.44
CA PRO A 666 55.12 -23.13 17.44
C PRO A 666 56.55 -22.73 17.03
N ASN A 667 56.77 -22.33 15.78
CA ASN A 667 58.10 -22.04 15.22
C ASN A 667 58.29 -20.53 15.09
N GLU A 668 58.20 -19.81 16.22
CA GLU A 668 58.27 -18.35 16.23
C GLU A 668 59.58 -17.84 15.61
N ASN A 669 59.47 -17.11 14.50
CA ASN A 669 60.58 -16.39 13.91
C ASN A 669 60.20 -14.93 13.62
N ILE A 670 60.52 -14.05 14.59
CA ILE A 670 60.24 -12.61 14.49
C ILE A 670 60.93 -11.97 13.26
N GLY A 671 62.05 -12.54 12.79
CA GLY A 671 62.78 -12.03 11.64
C GLY A 671 61.99 -12.10 10.33
N ASP A 672 61.07 -13.07 10.24
CA ASP A 672 60.30 -13.41 9.05
C ASP A 672 58.92 -12.74 9.04
N ALA A 673 58.51 -12.14 10.17
CA ALA A 673 57.25 -11.42 10.27
C ALA A 673 57.30 -10.05 9.55
N PRO A 674 56.13 -9.52 9.11
CA PRO A 674 56.04 -8.21 8.48
C PRO A 674 56.59 -7.10 9.39
N ARG A 675 57.29 -6.12 8.78
CA ARG A 675 58.01 -5.05 9.49
C ARG A 675 57.31 -3.71 9.32
N SER A 676 57.55 -2.79 10.24
CA SER A 676 57.10 -1.40 10.10
C SER A 676 57.99 -0.47 10.89
N SER A 677 58.16 0.74 10.37
CA SER A 677 58.77 1.87 11.04
C SER A 677 57.89 2.43 12.18
N ASP A 678 56.58 2.17 12.13
CA ASP A 678 55.63 2.49 13.20
C ASP A 678 55.76 1.52 14.39
N GLU A 679 56.07 2.08 15.56
CA GLU A 679 56.25 1.32 16.81
C GLU A 679 54.94 0.63 17.27
N GLU A 680 53.77 1.23 16.98
CA GLU A 680 52.47 0.66 17.31
C GLU A 680 52.13 -0.55 16.44
N VAL A 681 52.36 -0.46 15.13
CA VAL A 681 52.20 -1.58 14.19
C VAL A 681 53.12 -2.73 14.61
N THR A 682 54.40 -2.44 14.84
CA THR A 682 55.39 -3.43 15.28
C THR A 682 55.01 -4.10 16.60
N ARG A 683 54.53 -3.33 17.59
CA ARG A 683 54.11 -3.86 18.89
C ARG A 683 52.90 -4.78 18.76
N THR A 684 51.96 -4.44 17.88
CA THR A 684 50.75 -5.23 17.64
C THR A 684 51.07 -6.56 16.98
N ILE A 685 51.92 -6.56 15.94
CA ILE A 685 52.40 -7.79 15.27
C ILE A 685 53.13 -8.69 16.27
N ARG A 686 54.10 -8.16 17.02
CA ARG A 686 54.84 -8.92 18.04
C ARG A 686 53.94 -9.53 19.11
N ARG A 687 52.87 -8.83 19.50
CA ARG A 687 51.91 -9.34 20.49
C ARG A 687 51.18 -10.59 19.98
N GLN A 688 50.88 -10.66 18.67
CA GLN A 688 50.26 -11.86 18.09
C GLN A 688 51.23 -13.05 18.09
N LEU A 689 52.50 -12.81 17.76
CA LEU A 689 53.53 -13.86 17.75
C LEU A 689 53.79 -14.47 19.14
N GLN A 690 53.49 -13.74 20.22
CA GLN A 690 53.66 -14.19 21.61
C GLN A 690 52.45 -14.98 22.16
N LEU A 691 51.39 -15.18 21.37
CA LEU A 691 50.24 -15.98 21.78
C LEU A 691 50.58 -17.48 21.79
N ASP A 692 49.78 -18.29 22.47
CA ASP A 692 49.89 -19.75 22.32
C ASP A 692 49.39 -20.21 20.94
N SER A 693 49.88 -21.36 20.45
CA SER A 693 49.57 -21.87 19.11
C SER A 693 48.07 -21.97 18.80
N ASN A 694 47.23 -22.31 19.78
CA ASN A 694 45.78 -22.41 19.54
C ASN A 694 45.15 -21.04 19.40
N THR A 695 45.48 -20.10 20.30
CA THR A 695 44.96 -18.73 20.22
C THR A 695 45.45 -18.03 18.96
N PHE A 696 46.73 -18.19 18.60
CA PHE A 696 47.29 -17.65 17.36
C PHE A 696 46.57 -18.19 16.12
N ALA A 697 46.42 -19.52 16.00
CA ALA A 697 45.71 -20.14 14.89
C ALA A 697 44.24 -19.69 14.80
N ASN A 698 43.56 -19.47 15.94
CA ASN A 698 42.20 -18.94 15.96
C ASN A 698 42.12 -17.49 15.45
N VAL A 699 43.08 -16.63 15.84
CA VAL A 699 43.14 -15.24 15.37
C VAL A 699 43.41 -15.21 13.87
N MET A 700 44.44 -15.93 13.42
CA MET A 700 44.83 -15.95 12.01
C MET A 700 43.76 -16.61 11.14
N GLY A 701 43.13 -17.69 11.59
CA GLY A 701 41.97 -18.29 10.90
C GLY A 701 40.80 -17.31 10.81
N GLY A 702 40.61 -16.47 11.84
CA GLY A 702 39.66 -15.35 11.81
C GLY A 702 39.99 -14.29 10.76
N VAL A 703 41.28 -13.99 10.53
CA VAL A 703 41.73 -13.08 9.46
C VAL A 703 41.50 -13.71 8.09
N GLY A 704 41.99 -14.93 7.86
CA GLY A 704 41.84 -15.63 6.58
C GLY A 704 40.37 -15.76 6.15
N ASN A 705 39.48 -16.12 7.07
CA ASN A 705 38.04 -16.21 6.79
C ASN A 705 37.40 -14.87 6.36
N ARG A 706 37.97 -13.73 6.76
CA ARG A 706 37.48 -12.40 6.35
C ARG A 706 37.96 -12.04 4.96
N LEU A 707 39.25 -12.27 4.68
CA LEU A 707 39.83 -12.02 3.35
C LEU A 707 39.20 -12.93 2.28
N ALA A 708 38.82 -14.15 2.66
CA ALA A 708 38.16 -15.11 1.78
C ALA A 708 36.86 -14.61 1.14
N TYR A 709 36.15 -13.65 1.73
CA TYR A 709 34.96 -13.03 1.12
C TYR A 709 35.26 -12.32 -0.19
N ILE A 710 36.49 -11.82 -0.36
CA ILE A 710 36.95 -11.13 -1.57
C ILE A 710 37.67 -12.13 -2.47
N SER A 711 38.56 -12.96 -1.93
CA SER A 711 39.43 -13.78 -2.77
C SER A 711 38.81 -15.05 -3.36
N GLN A 712 37.66 -15.50 -2.83
CA GLN A 712 36.91 -16.63 -3.39
C GLN A 712 36.07 -16.25 -4.60
N ASP A 713 35.75 -14.97 -4.78
CA ASP A 713 35.01 -14.47 -5.94
C ASP A 713 36.00 -13.97 -7.01
N THR A 714 35.89 -14.50 -8.23
CA THR A 714 36.83 -14.20 -9.32
C THR A 714 36.79 -12.72 -9.72
N HIS A 715 35.61 -12.10 -9.74
CA HIS A 715 35.43 -10.73 -10.19
C HIS A 715 35.89 -9.74 -9.13
N LEU A 716 35.54 -9.97 -7.86
CA LEU A 716 36.07 -9.17 -6.75
C LEU A 716 37.59 -9.29 -6.67
N ARG A 717 38.13 -10.49 -6.83
CA ARG A 717 39.57 -10.71 -6.85
C ARG A 717 40.23 -9.90 -7.96
N GLN A 718 39.63 -9.78 -9.14
CA GLN A 718 40.19 -8.99 -10.24
C GLN A 718 40.23 -7.49 -9.88
N ILE A 719 39.14 -6.92 -9.37
CA ILE A 719 39.08 -5.50 -8.94
C ILE A 719 40.06 -5.21 -7.80
N PHE A 720 40.08 -6.04 -6.76
CA PHE A 720 40.94 -5.81 -5.59
C PHE A 720 42.44 -6.07 -5.86
N ASN A 721 42.77 -6.74 -6.97
CA ASN A 721 44.15 -6.90 -7.43
C ASN A 721 44.55 -5.89 -8.51
N ASN A 722 43.62 -5.05 -8.96
CA ASN A 722 43.91 -3.99 -9.90
C ASN A 722 44.71 -2.86 -9.22
N THR A 723 45.90 -2.61 -9.72
CA THR A 723 46.78 -1.52 -9.27
C THR A 723 46.78 -0.33 -10.22
N GLU A 724 46.03 -0.40 -11.32
CA GLU A 724 45.90 0.69 -12.29
C GLU A 724 44.55 1.39 -12.10
N ASN A 725 44.56 2.66 -11.69
CA ASN A 725 43.33 3.42 -11.45
C ASN A 725 42.80 4.06 -12.74
N GLN A 726 42.07 3.30 -13.55
CA GLN A 726 41.51 3.73 -14.83
C GLN A 726 40.13 4.40 -14.71
N PHE A 727 39.44 4.16 -13.60
CA PHE A 727 38.18 4.82 -13.32
C PHE A 727 38.19 5.45 -11.92
N ASP A 728 38.01 6.77 -11.89
CA ASP A 728 37.95 7.55 -10.68
C ASP A 728 36.76 8.50 -10.69
N PHE A 729 35.98 8.52 -9.60
CA PHE A 729 34.87 9.46 -9.47
C PHE A 729 35.31 10.92 -9.56
N ARG A 730 36.55 11.25 -9.17
CA ARG A 730 37.07 12.62 -9.23
C ARG A 730 37.06 13.20 -10.64
N ASP A 731 37.16 12.36 -11.66
CA ASP A 731 37.21 12.79 -13.06
C ASP A 731 35.80 13.07 -13.61
N VAL A 732 34.79 12.35 -13.13
CA VAL A 732 33.40 12.44 -13.58
C VAL A 732 32.50 13.30 -12.69
N LEU A 733 32.96 13.68 -11.49
CA LEU A 733 32.17 14.47 -10.53
C LEU A 733 31.85 15.89 -11.03
N ASP A 734 32.67 16.44 -11.92
CA ASP A 734 32.47 17.79 -12.48
C ASP A 734 31.72 17.77 -13.82
N GLU A 735 31.28 16.59 -14.29
CA GLU A 735 30.59 16.40 -15.57
C GLU A 735 29.11 16.05 -15.35
N ASP A 736 28.28 16.39 -16.34
CA ASP A 736 26.87 16.02 -16.40
C ASP A 736 26.74 14.60 -16.98
N THR A 737 27.38 13.62 -16.33
CA THR A 737 27.50 12.24 -16.80
C THR A 737 26.59 11.31 -16.00
N VAL A 738 25.97 10.34 -16.67
CA VAL A 738 25.18 9.29 -16.04
C VAL A 738 26.01 8.03 -15.89
N ILE A 739 26.08 7.47 -14.69
CA ILE A 739 26.91 6.29 -14.39
C ILE A 739 26.02 5.16 -13.88
N LEU A 740 25.96 4.07 -14.64
CA LEU A 740 25.14 2.90 -14.36
C LEU A 740 26.03 1.74 -13.92
N PHE A 741 25.89 1.31 -12.67
CA PHE A 741 26.51 0.07 -12.17
C PHE A 741 25.44 -1.03 -12.13
N ASP A 742 25.43 -1.88 -13.17
CA ASP A 742 24.55 -3.04 -13.22
C ASP A 742 25.25 -4.23 -12.56
N LEU A 743 24.78 -4.61 -11.37
CA LEU A 743 25.35 -5.69 -10.56
C LEU A 743 24.50 -6.97 -10.60
N GLY A 744 23.47 -7.01 -11.45
CA GLY A 744 22.43 -8.03 -11.42
C GLY A 744 22.92 -9.45 -11.63
N ASP A 745 24.06 -9.61 -12.32
CA ASP A 745 24.67 -10.91 -12.63
C ASP A 745 25.71 -11.36 -11.59
N LEU A 746 25.96 -10.55 -10.56
CA LEU A 746 26.76 -10.96 -9.40
C LEU A 746 25.93 -11.75 -8.38
N ARG A 747 26.62 -12.57 -7.58
CA ARG A 747 26.02 -13.17 -6.38
C ARG A 747 25.74 -12.07 -5.35
N ASP A 748 24.69 -12.24 -4.54
CA ASP A 748 24.28 -11.28 -3.51
C ASP A 748 25.43 -10.72 -2.65
N ASP A 749 26.29 -11.60 -2.12
CA ASP A 749 27.44 -11.19 -1.30
C ASP A 749 28.47 -10.38 -2.10
N ALA A 750 28.69 -10.72 -3.37
CA ALA A 750 29.61 -10.01 -4.25
C ALA A 750 29.04 -8.66 -4.70
N ALA A 751 27.74 -8.59 -5.02
CA ALA A 751 27.04 -7.33 -5.33
C ALA A 751 27.08 -6.36 -4.14
N ARG A 752 26.91 -6.87 -2.90
CA ARG A 752 27.07 -6.07 -1.67
C ARG A 752 28.49 -5.54 -1.52
N ILE A 753 29.51 -6.39 -1.66
CA ILE A 753 30.92 -5.95 -1.60
C ILE A 753 31.20 -4.89 -2.68
N MET A 754 30.74 -5.12 -3.90
CA MET A 754 30.93 -4.19 -5.01
C MET A 754 30.27 -2.83 -4.74
N THR A 755 29.03 -2.85 -4.21
CA THR A 755 28.36 -1.63 -3.77
C THR A 755 29.18 -0.91 -2.69
N GLY A 756 29.74 -1.62 -1.72
CA GLY A 756 30.63 -1.04 -0.71
C GLY A 756 31.87 -0.37 -1.31
N VAL A 757 32.51 -1.00 -2.31
CA VAL A 757 33.65 -0.41 -3.04
C VAL A 757 33.23 0.86 -3.78
N ILE A 758 32.10 0.85 -4.49
CA ILE A 758 31.57 2.01 -5.19
C ILE A 758 31.31 3.17 -4.21
N LEU A 759 30.59 2.90 -3.11
CA LEU A 759 30.24 3.91 -2.11
C LEU A 759 31.47 4.50 -1.41
N THR A 760 32.46 3.67 -1.08
CA THR A 760 33.69 4.14 -0.42
C THR A 760 34.60 4.94 -1.35
N ASN A 761 34.66 4.61 -2.64
CA ASN A 761 35.36 5.42 -3.64
C ASN A 761 34.63 6.75 -3.90
N LEU A 762 33.29 6.74 -3.96
CA LEU A 762 32.51 7.97 -4.08
C LEU A 762 32.70 8.89 -2.86
N ASP A 763 32.61 8.35 -1.64
CA ASP A 763 32.90 9.11 -0.41
C ASP A 763 34.32 9.67 -0.40
N ALA A 764 35.30 8.95 -0.94
CA ALA A 764 36.67 9.44 -1.13
C ALA A 764 36.69 10.70 -2.00
N ALA A 765 36.13 10.61 -3.20
CA ALA A 765 36.10 11.69 -4.17
C ALA A 765 35.33 12.93 -3.64
N LEU A 766 34.17 12.72 -2.99
CA LEU A 766 33.37 13.81 -2.42
C LEU A 766 34.12 14.57 -1.30
N LYS A 767 34.81 13.86 -0.40
CA LYS A 767 35.55 14.50 0.70
C LYS A 767 36.72 15.34 0.22
N ASP A 768 37.34 14.95 -0.89
CA ASP A 768 38.48 15.66 -1.46
C ASP A 768 38.05 16.94 -2.20
N ARG A 769 36.84 16.95 -2.77
CA ARG A 769 36.30 18.10 -3.55
C ARG A 769 35.64 19.21 -2.72
N LYS A 770 35.51 19.05 -1.39
CA LYS A 770 34.74 19.96 -0.52
C LYS A 770 35.05 21.46 -0.70
N GLN A 771 36.30 21.81 -1.00
CA GLN A 771 36.71 23.22 -1.17
C GLN A 771 36.25 23.83 -2.51
N ALA A 772 36.10 23.00 -3.55
CA ALA A 772 35.74 23.44 -4.91
C ALA A 772 34.23 23.69 -5.09
N LEU A 773 33.38 23.14 -4.22
CA LEU A 773 31.91 23.25 -4.30
C LEU A 773 31.38 24.69 -4.37
N SER A 774 32.11 25.65 -3.80
CA SER A 774 31.73 27.08 -3.85
C SER A 774 31.79 27.71 -5.25
N GLN A 775 32.36 27.01 -6.23
CA GLN A 775 32.50 27.46 -7.62
C GLN A 775 31.35 27.01 -8.52
N HIS A 776 30.51 26.08 -8.04
CA HIS A 776 29.42 25.47 -8.79
C HIS A 776 28.09 26.22 -8.62
N SER A 777 27.22 26.15 -9.64
CA SER A 777 25.86 26.74 -9.60
C SER A 777 25.05 26.19 -8.44
N ASP A 778 23.97 26.86 -8.03
CA ASP A 778 23.07 26.34 -7.00
C ASP A 778 22.30 25.09 -7.47
N ASP A 779 22.27 24.85 -8.78
CA ASP A 779 21.63 23.69 -9.43
C ASP A 779 22.54 22.44 -9.48
N TYR A 780 23.81 22.58 -9.09
CA TYR A 780 24.77 21.48 -9.06
C TYR A 780 24.49 20.52 -7.90
N VAL A 781 24.24 19.25 -8.23
CA VAL A 781 23.97 18.17 -7.28
C VAL A 781 24.59 16.87 -7.79
N VAL A 782 25.34 16.17 -6.92
CA VAL A 782 25.74 14.78 -7.19
C VAL A 782 24.57 13.89 -6.81
N ASN A 783 23.99 13.16 -7.76
CA ASN A 783 22.83 12.32 -7.50
C ASN A 783 23.26 10.85 -7.39
N LEU A 784 23.18 10.26 -6.20
CA LEU A 784 23.38 8.82 -5.99
C LEU A 784 22.03 8.14 -5.77
N LEU A 785 21.63 7.28 -6.71
CA LEU A 785 20.43 6.47 -6.61
C LEU A 785 20.82 5.01 -6.38
N VAL A 786 20.15 4.36 -5.43
CA VAL A 786 20.38 2.97 -5.09
C VAL A 786 19.05 2.24 -5.16
N ASP A 787 18.92 1.31 -6.11
CA ASP A 787 17.78 0.40 -6.13
C ASP A 787 17.95 -0.73 -5.11
N GLU A 788 16.84 -1.25 -4.59
CA GLU A 788 16.79 -2.21 -3.48
C GLU A 788 17.77 -1.90 -2.33
N ALA A 789 17.76 -0.65 -1.88
CA ALA A 789 18.77 -0.13 -0.96
C ALA A 789 18.75 -0.74 0.46
N ALA A 790 17.74 -1.55 0.80
CA ALA A 790 17.54 -2.12 2.13
C ALA A 790 18.76 -2.88 2.67
N SER A 791 19.51 -3.54 1.78
CA SER A 791 20.70 -4.32 2.17
C SER A 791 21.96 -3.49 2.41
N VAL A 792 22.01 -2.24 1.91
CA VAL A 792 23.21 -1.39 1.94
C VAL A 792 23.05 -0.13 2.80
N VAL A 793 21.80 0.31 3.02
CA VAL A 793 21.46 1.44 3.89
C VAL A 793 21.90 1.24 5.34
N VAL A 794 22.15 0.00 5.74
CA VAL A 794 22.58 -0.37 7.08
C VAL A 794 24.08 -0.20 7.33
N SER A 795 24.84 0.13 6.30
CA SER A 795 26.28 0.34 6.41
C SER A 795 26.65 1.67 7.05
N ASP A 796 27.80 1.69 7.74
CA ASP A 796 28.37 2.92 8.30
C ASP A 796 28.64 3.95 7.19
N ILE A 797 29.11 3.51 6.02
CA ILE A 797 29.38 4.37 4.86
C ILE A 797 28.11 5.05 4.33
N MET A 798 27.00 4.32 4.16
CA MET A 798 25.75 4.94 3.70
C MET A 798 25.18 5.92 4.74
N ASN A 799 25.27 5.58 6.03
CA ASN A 799 24.87 6.51 7.09
C ASN A 799 25.71 7.79 7.07
N ASP A 800 27.02 7.68 6.86
CA ASP A 800 27.91 8.82 6.72
C ASP A 800 27.53 9.69 5.50
N LEU A 801 27.19 9.08 4.37
CA LEU A 801 26.71 9.78 3.18
C LEU A 801 25.35 10.47 3.41
N LEU A 802 24.43 9.86 4.15
CA LEU A 802 23.13 10.48 4.50
C LEU A 802 23.28 11.61 5.53
N GLU A 803 24.18 11.48 6.51
CA GLU A 803 24.35 12.50 7.55
C GLU A 803 25.19 13.70 7.07
N LYS A 804 26.21 13.45 6.23
CA LYS A 804 27.21 14.45 5.82
C LYS A 804 27.09 14.84 4.35
N GLY A 805 26.29 14.13 3.55
CA GLY A 805 26.12 14.31 2.10
C GLY A 805 25.72 15.72 1.69
N ARG A 806 24.89 16.39 2.49
CA ARG A 806 24.52 17.79 2.27
C ARG A 806 25.73 18.73 2.16
N GLY A 807 26.79 18.45 2.91
CA GLY A 807 28.05 19.22 2.86
C GLY A 807 28.82 19.06 1.56
N PHE A 808 28.46 18.07 0.74
CA PHE A 808 29.05 17.76 -0.55
C PHE A 808 28.11 18.02 -1.73
N ARG A 809 26.93 18.61 -1.48
CA ARG A 809 25.82 18.68 -2.45
C ARG A 809 25.46 17.31 -3.04
N LEU A 810 25.56 16.26 -2.21
CA LEU A 810 25.15 14.90 -2.55
C LEU A 810 23.67 14.71 -2.22
N SER A 811 22.89 14.32 -3.23
CA SER A 811 21.56 13.74 -3.10
C SER A 811 21.68 12.22 -3.05
N VAL A 812 20.92 11.59 -2.15
CA VAL A 812 20.85 10.12 -2.04
C VAL A 812 19.39 9.73 -2.23
N GLY A 813 19.11 9.00 -3.31
CA GLY A 813 17.82 8.44 -3.65
C GLY A 813 17.77 6.96 -3.28
N LEU A 814 16.93 6.59 -2.32
CA LEU A 814 16.79 5.20 -1.88
C LEU A 814 15.48 4.60 -2.38
N SER A 815 15.55 3.59 -3.26
CA SER A 815 14.39 2.79 -3.66
C SER A 815 14.35 1.47 -2.88
N MET A 816 13.25 1.19 -2.18
CA MET A 816 13.10 -0.06 -1.41
C MET A 816 11.63 -0.47 -1.25
N GLN A 817 11.38 -1.71 -0.82
CA GLN A 817 10.01 -2.24 -0.72
C GLN A 817 9.32 -1.87 0.58
N PHE A 818 10.02 -2.04 1.71
CA PHE A 818 9.45 -1.77 3.04
C PHE A 818 10.52 -1.22 3.97
N PRO A 819 10.26 -0.13 4.71
CA PRO A 819 11.21 0.38 5.69
C PRO A 819 11.54 -0.61 6.83
N GLU A 820 10.65 -1.57 7.15
CA GLU A 820 10.94 -2.65 8.10
C GLU A 820 12.10 -3.57 7.65
N GLN A 821 12.40 -3.64 6.35
CA GLN A 821 13.60 -4.36 5.87
C GLN A 821 14.87 -3.72 6.46
N MET A 822 14.88 -2.41 6.66
CA MET A 822 16.00 -1.69 7.28
C MET A 822 16.13 -2.04 8.76
N GLU A 823 15.01 -2.16 9.48
CA GLU A 823 15.02 -2.63 10.88
C GLU A 823 15.46 -4.09 10.97
N ALA A 824 15.08 -4.95 10.02
CA ALA A 824 15.50 -6.34 9.97
C ALA A 824 17.01 -6.50 9.70
N GLU A 825 17.57 -5.69 8.79
CA GLU A 825 18.98 -5.77 8.37
C GLU A 825 19.92 -5.02 9.33
N GLY A 826 19.51 -3.87 9.91
CA GLY A 826 20.38 -2.97 10.68
C GLY A 826 19.86 -2.58 12.06
N GLY A 827 18.65 -3.02 12.42
CA GLY A 827 18.00 -2.67 13.67
C GLY A 827 17.35 -1.28 13.67
N ARG A 828 16.51 -1.03 14.67
CA ARG A 828 15.66 0.16 14.79
C ARG A 828 16.42 1.49 14.77
N LYS A 829 17.62 1.54 15.35
CA LYS A 829 18.41 2.79 15.43
C LYS A 829 18.81 3.27 14.03
N ILE A 830 19.31 2.37 13.20
CA ILE A 830 19.76 2.66 11.84
C ILE A 830 18.57 3.07 10.98
N TYR A 831 17.47 2.33 11.11
CA TYR A 831 16.20 2.68 10.46
C TYR A 831 15.75 4.12 10.78
N LEU A 832 15.68 4.48 12.06
CA LEU A 832 15.28 5.83 12.48
C LEU A 832 16.27 6.91 12.00
N ASN A 833 17.57 6.61 12.01
CA ASN A 833 18.58 7.55 11.51
C ASN A 833 18.37 7.85 10.02
N ALA A 834 18.17 6.82 9.21
CA ALA A 834 17.92 6.99 7.78
C ALA A 834 16.62 7.76 7.52
N LEU A 835 15.52 7.43 8.20
CA LEU A 835 14.26 8.18 8.08
C LEU A 835 14.42 9.66 8.45
N ASN A 836 15.20 9.97 9.48
CA ASN A 836 15.42 11.37 9.91
C ASN A 836 16.29 12.16 8.93
N ASN A 837 17.16 11.48 8.17
CA ASN A 837 18.02 12.11 7.19
C ASN A 837 17.37 12.21 5.81
N ILE A 838 16.25 11.51 5.56
CA ILE A 838 15.46 11.64 4.33
C ILE A 838 14.49 12.80 4.47
N GLY A 839 14.72 13.87 3.71
CA GLY A 839 13.88 15.06 3.68
C GLY A 839 12.61 14.87 2.85
N SER A 840 12.70 14.14 1.73
CA SER A 840 11.57 13.92 0.81
C SER A 840 11.18 12.44 0.77
N SER A 841 9.92 12.12 1.07
CA SER A 841 9.41 10.74 1.04
C SER A 841 8.32 10.57 -0.01
N LEU A 842 8.45 9.54 -0.86
CA LEU A 842 7.49 9.12 -1.88
C LEU A 842 7.01 7.71 -1.52
N ILE A 843 5.78 7.61 -1.02
CA ILE A 843 5.23 6.39 -0.43
C ILE A 843 4.08 5.87 -1.29
N GLY A 844 4.32 4.75 -1.96
CA GLY A 844 3.29 4.00 -2.68
C GLY A 844 2.60 2.98 -1.76
N LYS A 845 1.84 2.06 -2.35
CA LYS A 845 1.16 1.01 -1.59
C LYS A 845 2.16 0.09 -0.86
N ILE A 846 2.20 0.18 0.46
CA ILE A 846 3.02 -0.65 1.36
C ILE A 846 2.25 -1.00 2.64
N ASN A 847 2.79 -1.93 3.43
CA ASN A 847 2.41 -2.06 4.83
C ASN A 847 3.14 -0.98 5.60
N VAL A 848 2.41 -0.15 6.34
CA VAL A 848 2.98 0.97 7.10
C VAL A 848 3.20 0.52 8.54
N ASP A 849 4.45 0.57 9.01
CA ASP A 849 4.78 0.40 10.42
C ASP A 849 4.42 1.63 11.27
N ARG A 850 4.58 1.50 12.59
CA ARG A 850 4.24 2.57 13.52
C ARG A 850 5.16 3.79 13.41
N GLU A 851 6.43 3.63 13.09
CA GLU A 851 7.38 4.74 13.02
C GLU A 851 7.24 5.54 11.72
N LEU A 852 7.05 4.88 10.58
CA LEU A 852 6.71 5.54 9.31
C LEU A 852 5.37 6.26 9.44
N ALA A 853 4.35 5.61 10.01
CA ALA A 853 3.06 6.25 10.25
C ALA A 853 3.17 7.49 11.13
N ARG A 854 4.05 7.46 12.15
CA ARG A 854 4.31 8.62 13.02
C ARG A 854 5.09 9.72 12.33
N ALA A 855 6.08 9.36 11.52
CA ALA A 855 6.88 10.31 10.77
C ALA A 855 6.02 11.06 9.73
N MET A 856 5.00 10.41 9.19
CA MET A 856 4.10 10.95 8.18
C MET A 856 2.81 11.59 8.75
N ALA A 857 2.50 11.38 10.03
CA ALA A 857 1.32 11.96 10.67
C ALA A 857 1.44 13.49 10.84
N HIS A 858 0.31 14.18 10.72
CA HIS A 858 0.20 15.63 10.93
C HIS A 858 -1.11 15.98 11.66
N GLU A 859 -1.37 17.27 11.91
CA GLU A 859 -2.52 17.70 12.75
C GLU A 859 -3.89 17.24 12.23
N GLU A 860 -4.02 17.03 10.92
CA GLU A 860 -5.27 16.63 10.25
C GLU A 860 -5.30 15.14 9.86
N MET A 861 -4.21 14.40 10.09
CA MET A 861 -4.12 12.97 9.78
C MET A 861 -3.31 12.23 10.83
N ASP A 862 -3.99 11.37 11.58
CA ASP A 862 -3.32 10.56 12.59
C ASP A 862 -2.56 9.36 11.96
N PRO A 863 -1.62 8.74 12.69
CA PRO A 863 -0.84 7.62 12.16
C PRO A 863 -1.69 6.43 11.68
N THR A 864 -2.83 6.17 12.32
CA THR A 864 -3.75 5.08 11.95
C THR A 864 -4.45 5.41 10.64
N ASP A 865 -4.89 6.66 10.48
CA ASP A 865 -5.54 7.14 9.26
C ASP A 865 -4.57 7.11 8.08
N PHE A 866 -3.33 7.54 8.28
CA PHE A 866 -2.27 7.44 7.26
C PHE A 866 -2.00 5.97 6.87
N ALA A 867 -1.91 5.06 7.85
CA ALA A 867 -1.69 3.65 7.57
C ALA A 867 -2.87 3.01 6.81
N ASN A 868 -4.10 3.36 7.16
CA ASN A 868 -5.30 2.88 6.46
C ASN A 868 -5.34 3.41 5.02
N ARG A 869 -4.98 4.68 4.83
CA ARG A 869 -4.86 5.35 3.52
C ARG A 869 -3.85 4.66 2.60
N ILE A 870 -2.64 4.39 3.08
CA ILE A 870 -1.60 3.75 2.25
C ILE A 870 -2.02 2.33 1.85
N ARG A 871 -2.78 1.61 2.69
CA ARG A 871 -3.29 0.27 2.35
C ARG A 871 -4.34 0.31 1.24
N SER A 872 -5.16 1.35 1.18
CA SER A 872 -6.19 1.54 0.17
C SER A 872 -5.68 2.21 -1.12
N LEU A 873 -4.44 2.70 -1.13
CA LEU A 873 -3.83 3.34 -2.30
C LEU A 873 -3.84 2.41 -3.53
N PRO A 874 -4.23 2.91 -4.72
CA PRO A 874 -4.05 2.21 -5.99
C PRO A 874 -2.58 1.89 -6.26
N ARG A 875 -2.31 0.85 -7.06
CA ARG A 875 -0.95 0.58 -7.51
C ARG A 875 -0.53 1.66 -8.51
N GLY A 876 0.67 2.20 -8.35
CA GLY A 876 1.21 3.24 -9.23
C GLY A 876 1.06 4.65 -8.68
N GLU A 877 0.08 4.92 -7.82
CA GLU A 877 -0.04 6.20 -7.11
C GLU A 877 1.01 6.33 -6.00
N TRP A 878 1.33 7.58 -5.64
CA TRP A 878 2.29 7.91 -4.59
C TRP A 878 1.72 8.97 -3.66
N ILE A 879 2.11 8.92 -2.39
CA ILE A 879 1.98 10.04 -1.45
C ILE A 879 3.34 10.70 -1.31
N ALA A 880 3.40 12.00 -1.59
CA ALA A 880 4.61 12.80 -1.41
C ALA A 880 4.55 13.58 -0.09
N SER A 881 5.64 13.51 0.66
CA SER A 881 5.92 14.37 1.81
C SER A 881 7.22 15.10 1.50
N LEU A 882 7.14 16.42 1.32
CA LEU A 882 8.25 17.26 0.85
C LEU A 882 8.60 18.32 1.89
N PRO A 883 9.90 18.65 2.07
CA PRO A 883 10.30 19.73 2.96
C PRO A 883 10.01 21.10 2.33
N SER A 884 10.01 22.15 3.15
CA SER A 884 9.88 23.52 2.65
C SER A 884 11.12 23.92 1.84
N PRO A 885 10.96 24.46 0.62
CA PRO A 885 12.06 25.08 -0.14
C PRO A 885 12.55 26.36 0.56
N THR A 886 11.63 27.06 1.22
CA THR A 886 11.90 28.33 1.90
C THR A 886 12.21 28.13 3.39
N PHE A 887 13.38 28.61 3.82
CA PHE A 887 13.83 28.50 5.21
C PHE A 887 12.91 29.26 6.17
N GLY A 888 12.46 28.58 7.23
CA GLY A 888 11.59 29.16 8.27
C GLY A 888 10.10 29.05 7.96
N GLU A 889 9.73 28.47 6.81
CA GLU A 889 8.36 28.14 6.45
C GLU A 889 8.08 26.64 6.66
N THR A 890 6.80 26.30 6.81
CA THR A 890 6.36 24.91 6.89
C THR A 890 6.13 24.41 5.47
N GLY A 891 6.69 23.23 5.15
CA GLY A 891 6.50 22.59 3.85
C GLY A 891 5.04 22.19 3.61
N PRO A 892 4.71 21.72 2.39
CA PRO A 892 3.38 21.22 2.11
C PRO A 892 3.03 20.03 3.03
N TYR A 893 1.77 19.94 3.45
CA TYR A 893 1.26 18.70 4.04
C TYR A 893 1.36 17.56 3.01
N PRO A 894 1.48 16.29 3.46
CA PRO A 894 1.52 15.15 2.54
C PRO A 894 0.36 15.17 1.55
N PHE A 895 0.64 14.90 0.28
CA PHE A 895 -0.33 15.01 -0.81
C PHE A 895 -0.18 13.88 -1.83
N SER A 896 -1.24 13.61 -2.59
CA SER A 896 -1.27 12.50 -3.54
C SER A 896 -0.71 12.91 -4.91
N LEU A 897 -0.01 11.97 -5.55
CA LEU A 897 0.57 12.09 -6.88
C LEU A 897 0.11 10.96 -7.79
N GLU A 898 -0.32 11.31 -9.00
CA GLU A 898 -0.34 10.40 -10.14
C GLU A 898 1.10 10.16 -10.63
N PRO A 899 1.50 8.93 -10.97
CA PRO A 899 2.83 8.67 -11.50
C PRO A 899 3.05 9.36 -12.84
N LEU A 900 4.32 9.69 -13.13
CA LEU A 900 4.72 10.03 -14.49
C LEU A 900 4.47 8.83 -15.43
N PRO A 901 4.11 9.07 -16.70
CA PRO A 901 3.96 8.00 -17.68
C PRO A 901 5.27 7.24 -17.85
N ILE A 902 5.18 6.01 -18.32
CA ILE A 902 6.37 5.22 -18.69
C ILE A 902 7.10 5.98 -19.80
N PRO A 903 8.40 6.31 -19.64
CA PRO A 903 9.09 7.21 -20.54
C PRO A 903 9.15 6.61 -21.96
N PRO A 904 8.97 7.43 -23.02
CA PRO A 904 9.16 6.98 -24.39
C PRO A 904 10.52 6.32 -24.59
N GLY A 905 10.58 5.30 -25.45
CA GLY A 905 11.78 4.48 -25.68
C GLY A 905 11.83 3.25 -24.78
N HIS A 906 11.25 3.31 -23.57
CA HIS A 906 11.10 2.14 -22.73
C HIS A 906 10.23 1.06 -23.43
N PRO A 907 10.56 -0.24 -23.36
CA PRO A 907 9.84 -1.31 -24.07
C PRO A 907 8.34 -1.37 -23.74
N GLU A 908 7.99 -1.16 -22.46
CA GLU A 908 6.61 -1.12 -21.98
C GLU A 908 5.91 0.26 -22.11
N SER A 909 6.53 1.25 -22.76
CA SER A 909 5.89 2.56 -22.97
C SER A 909 4.88 2.53 -24.12
N GLU A 910 4.07 3.58 -24.25
CA GLU A 910 3.20 3.75 -25.42
C GLU A 910 3.98 4.05 -26.72
N SER A 911 5.27 4.37 -26.60
CA SER A 911 6.14 4.73 -27.72
C SER A 911 7.53 4.14 -27.54
N PRO A 912 7.68 2.80 -27.60
CA PRO A 912 8.98 2.13 -27.53
C PRO A 912 9.83 2.48 -28.76
N LEU A 913 11.12 2.12 -28.73
CA LEU A 913 11.98 2.25 -29.91
C LEU A 913 11.41 1.45 -31.09
N THR A 914 11.51 2.01 -32.29
CA THR A 914 11.20 1.28 -33.53
C THR A 914 12.27 0.21 -33.79
N GLU A 915 11.97 -0.80 -34.61
CA GLU A 915 12.95 -1.87 -34.95
C GLU A 915 14.31 -1.30 -35.42
N ARG A 916 14.29 -0.25 -36.23
CA ARG A 916 15.51 0.43 -36.70
C ARG A 916 16.26 1.15 -35.58
N GLU A 917 15.53 1.79 -34.66
CA GLU A 917 16.14 2.46 -33.51
C GLU A 917 16.71 1.44 -32.51
N GLU A 918 16.07 0.27 -32.37
CA GLU A 918 16.56 -0.84 -31.53
C GLU A 918 17.83 -1.48 -32.13
N GLU A 919 17.90 -1.65 -33.46
CA GLU A 919 19.14 -2.06 -34.15
C GLU A 919 20.27 -1.06 -33.88
N GLN A 920 20.00 0.25 -34.05
CA GLN A 920 20.98 1.30 -33.78
C GLN A 920 21.39 1.34 -32.30
N PHE A 921 20.44 1.16 -31.37
CA PHE A 921 20.70 1.09 -29.94
C PHE A 921 21.64 -0.06 -29.61
N THR A 922 21.40 -1.24 -30.20
CA THR A 922 22.22 -2.44 -29.97
C THR A 922 23.65 -2.25 -30.49
N GLU A 923 23.81 -1.64 -31.67
CA GLU A 923 25.14 -1.29 -32.20
C GLU A 923 25.86 -0.28 -31.31
N THR A 924 25.15 0.77 -30.87
CA THR A 924 25.70 1.83 -29.99
C THR A 924 26.12 1.25 -28.64
N LEU A 925 25.24 0.46 -28.01
CA LEU A 925 25.53 -0.21 -26.74
C LEU A 925 26.76 -1.11 -26.83
N SER A 926 26.92 -1.83 -27.95
CA SER A 926 28.09 -2.68 -28.17
C SER A 926 29.38 -1.86 -28.26
N SER A 927 29.36 -0.73 -28.98
CA SER A 927 30.50 0.20 -29.04
C SER A 927 30.82 0.78 -27.67
N MET A 928 29.81 1.27 -26.95
CA MET A 928 29.97 1.82 -25.60
C MET A 928 30.61 0.79 -24.65
N HIS A 929 30.26 -0.49 -24.76
CA HIS A 929 30.85 -1.56 -23.96
C HIS A 929 32.31 -1.87 -24.32
N GLU A 930 32.69 -1.74 -25.58
CA GLU A 930 34.10 -1.84 -26.01
C GLU A 930 34.90 -0.64 -25.48
N ASP A 931 34.38 0.58 -25.67
CA ASP A 931 35.03 1.83 -25.26
C ASP A 931 35.19 1.89 -23.73
N ILE A 932 34.14 1.56 -22.96
CA ILE A 932 34.22 1.55 -21.50
C ILE A 932 35.19 0.50 -20.97
N SER A 933 35.28 -0.66 -21.63
CA SER A 933 36.24 -1.71 -21.26
C SER A 933 37.69 -1.26 -21.48
N ASP A 934 37.96 -0.50 -22.54
CA ASP A 934 39.30 -0.04 -22.89
C ASP A 934 39.74 1.19 -22.08
N GLU A 935 38.83 2.13 -21.79
CA GLU A 935 39.16 3.40 -21.13
C GLU A 935 39.02 3.34 -19.60
N HIS A 936 38.00 2.66 -19.10
CA HIS A 936 37.60 2.70 -17.69
C HIS A 936 37.46 1.33 -17.03
N GLY A 937 37.55 0.24 -17.79
CA GLY A 937 37.44 -1.12 -17.30
C GLY A 937 38.77 -1.64 -16.76
N VAL A 938 38.73 -2.57 -15.78
CA VAL A 938 39.95 -3.25 -15.30
C VAL A 938 40.68 -3.85 -16.50
N PRO A 939 41.99 -3.60 -16.67
CA PRO A 939 42.67 -4.01 -17.90
C PRO A 939 42.58 -5.53 -18.04
N ALA A 940 42.27 -5.99 -19.25
CA ALA A 940 42.27 -7.41 -19.57
C ALA A 940 43.59 -7.99 -19.10
N ALA A 941 43.53 -8.92 -18.14
CA ALA A 941 44.69 -9.40 -17.41
C ALA A 941 45.82 -9.66 -18.40
N THR A 942 46.89 -8.85 -18.33
CA THR A 942 48.13 -9.08 -19.07
C THR A 942 48.78 -10.31 -18.46
N ASP A 943 48.19 -11.47 -18.72
CA ASP A 943 48.55 -12.79 -18.20
C ASP A 943 48.94 -12.77 -16.71
N ALA A 944 48.39 -11.85 -15.91
CA ALA A 944 48.87 -11.50 -14.58
C ALA A 944 50.35 -11.87 -14.38
N SER A 945 51.24 -11.41 -15.29
CA SER A 945 52.61 -11.90 -15.52
C SER A 945 53.02 -12.82 -14.39
N THR A 946 52.83 -14.15 -14.53
CA THR A 946 52.95 -15.11 -13.43
C THR A 946 54.15 -14.71 -12.59
N THR A 947 53.90 -14.04 -11.45
CA THR A 947 54.99 -13.35 -10.74
C THR A 947 55.93 -14.36 -10.05
N ARG A 948 55.67 -15.64 -10.26
CA ARG A 948 56.53 -16.75 -9.91
C ARG A 948 57.08 -17.33 -11.19
N THR A 949 58.38 -17.60 -11.17
CA THR A 949 59.00 -18.42 -12.21
C THR A 949 58.21 -19.73 -12.34
N PRO A 950 57.93 -20.22 -13.56
CA PRO A 950 57.24 -21.49 -13.76
C PRO A 950 57.89 -22.60 -12.94
N THR A 951 57.10 -23.52 -12.39
CA THR A 951 57.63 -24.62 -11.56
C THR A 951 58.66 -25.46 -12.32
N ASP A 952 58.52 -25.52 -13.64
CA ASP A 952 59.47 -26.14 -14.58
C ASP A 952 60.87 -25.47 -14.52
N GLY A 953 60.95 -24.15 -14.31
CA GLY A 953 62.23 -23.42 -14.15
C GLY A 953 62.93 -23.73 -12.83
N HIS A 954 62.18 -24.06 -11.76
CA HIS A 954 62.73 -24.49 -10.48
C HIS A 954 63.37 -25.88 -10.58
N GLU A 955 62.79 -26.79 -11.38
CA GLU A 955 63.37 -28.09 -11.68
C GLU A 955 64.65 -27.98 -12.52
N VAL A 956 64.72 -27.00 -13.44
CA VAL A 956 65.90 -26.79 -14.32
C VAL A 956 67.12 -26.31 -13.54
N LEU A 957 66.94 -25.50 -12.50
CA LEU A 957 68.04 -24.94 -11.72
C LEU A 957 68.34 -25.67 -10.40
N ASP A 958 67.53 -26.66 -10.01
CA ASP A 958 67.61 -27.35 -8.70
C ASP A 958 67.56 -26.36 -7.51
N ILE A 959 66.72 -25.34 -7.65
CA ILE A 959 66.53 -24.27 -6.67
C ILE A 959 65.13 -24.42 -6.04
N GLY A 960 65.03 -24.21 -4.72
CA GLY A 960 63.76 -24.29 -3.99
C GLY A 960 62.69 -23.35 -4.55
N SER A 961 61.41 -23.62 -4.25
CA SER A 961 60.26 -23.01 -4.93
C SER A 961 60.14 -21.48 -4.86
N ASP A 962 60.92 -20.82 -4.02
CA ASP A 962 60.90 -19.36 -3.85
C ASP A 962 62.33 -18.75 -3.90
N ASP A 963 63.37 -19.59 -3.92
CA ASP A 963 64.77 -19.13 -3.88
C ASP A 963 65.22 -18.54 -5.23
N LEU A 964 64.64 -19.01 -6.34
CA LEU A 964 64.97 -18.50 -7.68
C LEU A 964 64.40 -17.10 -7.89
N ASP A 965 63.15 -16.88 -7.52
CA ASP A 965 62.53 -15.57 -7.62
C ASP A 965 63.25 -14.54 -6.74
N VAL A 966 63.64 -14.93 -5.51
CA VAL A 966 64.45 -14.09 -4.61
C VAL A 966 65.82 -13.79 -5.22
N ALA A 967 66.46 -14.76 -5.87
CA ALA A 967 67.74 -14.55 -6.54
C ALA A 967 67.62 -13.56 -7.70
N ILE A 968 66.61 -13.72 -8.56
CA ILE A 968 66.34 -12.81 -9.70
C ILE A 968 66.04 -11.40 -9.17
N ALA A 969 65.15 -11.26 -8.19
CA ALA A 969 64.82 -9.97 -7.58
C ALA A 969 66.05 -9.31 -6.92
N THR A 970 66.92 -10.08 -6.27
CA THR A 970 68.16 -9.58 -5.65
C THR A 970 69.17 -9.09 -6.69
N VAL A 971 69.26 -9.78 -7.83
CA VAL A 971 70.11 -9.40 -8.96
C VAL A 971 69.60 -8.11 -9.60
N VAL A 972 68.30 -8.05 -9.93
CA VAL A 972 67.66 -6.84 -10.45
C VAL A 972 67.87 -5.66 -9.51
N ARG A 973 67.62 -5.85 -8.21
CA ARG A 973 67.85 -4.81 -7.19
C ARG A 973 69.31 -4.36 -7.13
N SER A 974 70.26 -5.28 -7.23
CA SER A 974 71.70 -4.97 -7.23
C SER A 974 72.09 -4.14 -8.46
N LEU A 975 71.49 -4.43 -9.61
CA LEU A 975 71.69 -3.66 -10.84
C LEU A 975 71.05 -2.29 -10.75
N GLN A 976 69.81 -2.17 -10.26
CA GLN A 976 69.16 -0.88 -10.05
C GLN A 976 69.94 0.01 -9.07
N LEU A 977 70.53 -0.58 -8.03
CA LEU A 977 71.44 0.11 -7.12
C LEU A 977 72.68 0.64 -7.82
N ARG A 978 73.25 -0.16 -8.73
CA ARG A 978 74.47 0.18 -9.48
C ARG A 978 74.21 1.25 -10.53
N GLU A 979 73.03 1.23 -11.14
CA GLU A 979 72.59 2.16 -12.18
C GLU A 979 71.97 3.44 -11.60
N GLY A 980 71.71 3.49 -10.29
CA GLY A 980 71.17 4.67 -9.61
C GLY A 980 69.67 4.87 -9.84
N CYS A 981 68.95 3.86 -10.34
CA CYS A 981 67.52 3.91 -10.62
C CYS A 981 66.65 3.18 -9.58
N ARG A 982 67.25 2.76 -8.45
CA ARG A 982 66.56 2.03 -7.37
C ARG A 982 65.34 2.78 -6.81
N GLU A 983 65.46 4.09 -6.59
CA GLU A 983 64.39 4.86 -5.92
C GLU A 983 63.07 4.80 -6.73
N GLU A 984 63.20 4.85 -8.06
CA GLU A 984 62.10 4.80 -9.03
C GLU A 984 61.76 3.37 -9.50
N ASN A 985 62.46 2.33 -9.02
CA ASN A 985 62.36 0.97 -9.57
C ASN A 985 62.54 0.94 -11.10
N GLY A 986 63.47 1.74 -11.64
CA GLY A 986 63.67 1.87 -13.09
C GLY A 986 64.00 0.54 -13.77
N TRP A 987 63.62 0.44 -15.05
CA TRP A 987 63.87 -0.74 -15.88
C TRP A 987 65.35 -1.06 -15.97
N VAL A 988 65.68 -2.35 -15.86
CA VAL A 988 67.03 -2.88 -16.06
C VAL A 988 67.03 -3.71 -17.35
N ALA A 989 68.07 -3.57 -18.16
CA ALA A 989 68.20 -4.40 -19.37
C ALA A 989 68.30 -5.88 -18.98
N VAL A 990 67.51 -6.73 -19.64
CA VAL A 990 67.41 -8.14 -19.28
C VAL A 990 68.74 -8.86 -19.49
N GLU A 991 69.53 -8.44 -20.48
CA GLU A 991 70.89 -8.93 -20.70
C GLU A 991 71.81 -8.65 -19.50
N ALA A 992 71.63 -7.51 -18.82
CA ALA A 992 72.41 -7.18 -17.63
C ALA A 992 72.02 -8.07 -16.43
N VAL A 993 70.75 -8.44 -16.33
CA VAL A 993 70.22 -9.37 -15.32
C VAL A 993 70.79 -10.77 -15.56
N ASP A 994 70.77 -11.26 -16.81
CA ASP A 994 71.36 -12.55 -17.18
C ASP A 994 72.86 -12.58 -16.90
N ASP A 995 73.59 -11.53 -17.29
CA ASP A 995 75.04 -11.43 -17.08
C ASP A 995 75.40 -11.45 -15.59
N GLU A 996 74.65 -10.72 -14.76
CA GLU A 996 74.90 -10.66 -13.32
C GLU A 996 74.51 -11.97 -12.61
N LEU A 997 73.40 -12.62 -13.01
CA LEU A 997 73.04 -13.96 -12.54
C LEU A 997 74.16 -14.96 -12.84
N ARG A 998 74.64 -15.01 -14.08
CA ARG A 998 75.74 -15.91 -14.47
C ARG A 998 77.03 -15.57 -13.73
N ARG A 999 77.34 -14.28 -13.52
CA ARG A 999 78.50 -13.83 -12.74
C ARG A 999 78.43 -14.32 -11.29
N LEU A 1000 77.26 -14.36 -10.67
CA LEU A 1000 77.08 -14.86 -9.31
C LEU A 1000 77.31 -16.38 -9.20
N PHE A 1001 77.00 -17.16 -10.25
CA PHE A 1001 77.34 -18.59 -10.32
C PHE A 1001 78.85 -18.82 -10.45
N ASP A 1002 79.54 -17.98 -11.23
CA ASP A 1002 81.00 -18.01 -11.35
C ASP A 1002 81.68 -17.71 -10.00
N ASP A 1003 81.11 -16.81 -9.17
CA ASP A 1003 81.64 -16.46 -7.86
C ASP A 1003 81.57 -17.60 -6.82
N VAL A 1004 80.73 -18.61 -7.06
CA VAL A 1004 80.55 -19.79 -6.17
C VAL A 1004 81.08 -21.09 -6.77
N ASP A 1005 81.89 -21.02 -7.83
CA ASP A 1005 82.44 -22.18 -8.56
C ASP A 1005 81.35 -23.17 -9.04
N ALA A 1006 80.16 -22.67 -9.38
CA ALA A 1006 79.06 -23.44 -9.96
C ALA A 1006 78.94 -23.20 -11.47
N GLU A 1007 78.42 -24.16 -12.23
CA GLU A 1007 78.23 -24.02 -13.67
C GLU A 1007 77.00 -23.12 -13.95
N PRO A 1008 77.15 -21.95 -14.59
CA PRO A 1008 76.03 -21.05 -14.82
C PRO A 1008 75.07 -21.59 -15.89
N PRO A 1009 73.75 -21.35 -15.77
CA PRO A 1009 72.79 -21.70 -16.81
C PRO A 1009 73.11 -21.00 -18.15
N SER A 1010 72.73 -21.64 -19.26
CA SER A 1010 72.88 -21.04 -20.59
C SER A 1010 71.95 -19.83 -20.75
N TYR A 1011 72.25 -18.92 -21.69
CA TYR A 1011 71.33 -17.81 -21.99
C TYR A 1011 69.98 -18.33 -22.51
N ASP A 1012 69.98 -19.45 -23.23
CA ASP A 1012 68.74 -20.10 -23.68
C ASP A 1012 67.94 -20.63 -22.48
N ALA A 1013 68.59 -21.25 -21.49
CA ALA A 1013 67.93 -21.69 -20.26
C ALA A 1013 67.40 -20.50 -19.43
N LEU A 1014 68.16 -19.40 -19.36
CA LEU A 1014 67.70 -18.15 -18.74
C LEU A 1014 66.58 -17.48 -19.53
N ALA A 1015 66.52 -17.65 -20.84
CA ALA A 1015 65.42 -17.20 -21.69
C ALA A 1015 64.15 -18.03 -21.48
N ASP A 1016 64.29 -19.33 -21.23
CA ASP A 1016 63.18 -20.23 -20.89
C ASP A 1016 62.66 -20.05 -19.44
N ILE A 1017 63.49 -19.49 -18.55
CA ILE A 1017 63.15 -19.15 -17.15
C ILE A 1017 62.36 -17.84 -17.03
N ARG A 1018 62.58 -16.91 -17.96
CA ARG A 1018 61.81 -15.67 -18.08
C ARG A 1018 60.45 -15.95 -18.69
#